data_AF-A0A0R1NLI1-F1
#
_entry.id   AF-A0A0R1NLI1-F1
#
_cell.length_a   1.000
_cell.length_b   1.000
_cell.length_c   1.000
_cell.angle_alpha   90.00
_cell.angle_beta   90.00
_cell.angle_gamma   90.00
#
_symmetry.space_group_name_H-M   'P 1'
#
loop_
_entity.id
_entity.type
_entity.pdbx_description
1 polymer ?
#
loop_
_entity_poly.entity_id
_entity_poly.type
_entity_poly.pdbx_seq_one_letter_code
_entity_poly.pdbx_strand_id
1 'polypeptide(L)'
;MPDKNLQYLVLTELQMKDVQVDGSNISSASQITKQMLADDLTSLRTDRNDSDDPTGQSVQYDNRDYYNAVMAVQNLDGLQYATNLVNIEVSPNTDAQSEWDGAFPNAKLSDISALAGLTKLATVNISLTSVHDISALKGKRLVSKDPNNGMVTDLSHNEITDISPLQDTQGTLPAWLTIGYQAYILPTITLNKKVTSLVTPSFIIKNIDDQNVPITPYYNDASQNDWFSEYTSTANGGAIDNPQQQLTWTDLKASTIIPGGQTGGYLTAYWSDKLFGESGYPYDGVVIQPFIFSDTVGNINVNFKNDAGQYIYGQQTLSGTIGDSFNYKLASDNKTLADPSSTQNNQNVNGILKNLENSYGYNYVTVSGPADAKYSEPDATTNALSEITYTLSNKKAPVAARPVTIKYQDSEGTKLADDVNLSGSDKIADVDTFTTTKPTKFNDPYQMDDYKLDQILVNGSPAPAADVNINDGTYKGTYTDSDQMVTYVYSKIPKTLFKVNFVDENGHALTINGKTFDTISGNPGTQWTYTIPIANGYNFDHLTVAAGGAVPVRSSNTLSGKYGENSKDITLVYKKNTPTPPTPVNPVNPVNPVNPTPTPTPSTPTVTTQPATPGIAKKGEAVYALKKIYMYSNKDFKQSERVASYAKKPRINRPMFVVTDYATSKAGNLRYVVRDVNHHSKTAGKKGYITADYAFVRPVYYHSSHKTLTVINPRGVNEYKNKNLTSKVKNFKQGTQLKVKGFVKHNLTTRYLLSSGHYITGNRKLVIAGNQKQPKQIKVKKAIYRYNNANFSKRTKHIKKGTVLKVKKWEYSHPYSTTTFGAKRYAVTGGYVTANSKYVKIIK
;
A
#
# COMPACT_ATOMS: atom_id res chain seq x y z
N MET A 1 -33.10 -3.57 -19.03
CA MET A 1 -33.23 -5.00 -18.70
C MET A 1 -33.16 -5.77 -20.00
N PRO A 2 -31.97 -6.25 -20.41
CA PRO A 2 -31.78 -6.86 -21.72
C PRO A 2 -32.27 -8.31 -21.79
N ASP A 3 -32.18 -9.04 -20.67
CA ASP A 3 -32.69 -10.41 -20.55
C ASP A 3 -34.23 -10.41 -20.55
N LYS A 4 -34.83 -11.15 -21.49
CA LYS A 4 -36.29 -11.27 -21.66
C LYS A 4 -36.95 -12.16 -20.61
N ASN A 5 -36.23 -13.14 -20.09
CA ASN A 5 -36.73 -14.01 -19.03
C ASN A 5 -36.82 -13.19 -17.74
N LEU A 6 -35.79 -12.39 -17.44
CA LEU A 6 -35.82 -11.47 -16.31
C LEU A 6 -36.93 -10.42 -16.43
N GLN A 7 -37.18 -9.88 -17.64
CA GLN A 7 -38.32 -9.00 -17.90
C GLN A 7 -39.66 -9.66 -17.54
N TYR A 8 -39.84 -10.94 -17.88
CA TYR A 8 -41.05 -11.68 -17.53
C TYR A 8 -41.19 -11.87 -16.02
N LEU A 9 -40.14 -12.36 -15.34
CA LEU A 9 -40.16 -12.56 -13.88
C LEU A 9 -40.45 -11.26 -13.11
N VAL A 10 -39.84 -10.14 -13.52
CA VAL A 10 -40.06 -8.83 -12.89
C VAL A 10 -41.44 -8.26 -13.24
N LEU A 11 -41.97 -8.48 -14.45
CA LEU A 11 -43.35 -8.11 -14.77
C LEU A 11 -44.33 -8.83 -13.84
N THR A 12 -44.18 -10.14 -13.64
CA THR A 12 -45.05 -10.92 -12.74
C THR A 12 -44.96 -10.43 -11.29
N GLU A 13 -43.77 -10.05 -10.82
CA GLU A 13 -43.59 -9.47 -9.48
C GLU A 13 -44.27 -8.10 -9.32
N LEU A 14 -44.22 -7.23 -10.34
CA LEU A 14 -44.89 -5.93 -10.32
C LEU A 14 -46.42 -6.07 -10.46
N GLN A 15 -46.89 -7.07 -11.21
CA GLN A 15 -48.32 -7.41 -11.33
C GLN A 15 -48.91 -7.83 -9.99
N MET A 16 -48.22 -8.71 -9.24
CA MET A 16 -48.65 -9.14 -7.90
C MET A 16 -48.54 -8.06 -6.80
N LYS A 17 -47.97 -6.90 -7.14
CA LYS A 17 -47.93 -5.71 -6.27
C LYS A 17 -48.95 -4.64 -6.69
N ASP A 18 -49.86 -4.98 -7.61
CA ASP A 18 -50.86 -4.09 -8.19
C ASP A 18 -50.27 -2.78 -8.73
N VAL A 19 -49.05 -2.83 -9.28
CA VAL A 19 -48.38 -1.65 -9.83
C VAL A 19 -49.15 -1.14 -11.05
N GLN A 20 -49.57 0.12 -10.99
CA GLN A 20 -50.45 0.74 -11.98
C GLN A 20 -49.66 1.51 -13.05
N VAL A 21 -50.18 1.47 -14.28
CA VAL A 21 -49.78 2.35 -15.40
C VAL A 21 -51.06 2.95 -15.95
N ASP A 22 -51.15 4.28 -15.94
CA ASP A 22 -52.34 5.04 -16.41
C ASP A 22 -53.68 4.57 -15.82
N GLY A 23 -53.66 4.07 -14.58
CA GLY A 23 -54.85 3.60 -13.86
C GLY A 23 -55.29 2.17 -14.17
N SER A 24 -54.41 1.33 -14.74
CA SER A 24 -54.61 -0.11 -14.92
C SER A 24 -53.38 -0.90 -14.48
N ASN A 25 -53.53 -2.14 -14.01
CA ASN A 25 -52.41 -3.02 -13.66
C ASN A 25 -51.43 -3.16 -14.84
N ILE A 26 -50.13 -3.13 -14.55
CA ILE A 26 -49.06 -3.30 -15.55
C ILE A 26 -49.24 -4.63 -16.31
N SER A 27 -49.19 -4.58 -17.64
CA SER A 27 -49.53 -5.72 -18.52
C SER A 27 -48.41 -6.13 -19.48
N SER A 28 -47.39 -5.28 -19.67
CA SER A 28 -46.25 -5.55 -20.55
C SER A 28 -44.93 -5.10 -19.92
N ALA A 29 -43.88 -5.89 -20.12
CA ALA A 29 -42.53 -5.53 -19.72
C ALA A 29 -42.02 -4.22 -20.36
N SER A 30 -42.59 -3.81 -21.50
CA SER A 30 -42.29 -2.53 -22.14
C SER A 30 -42.75 -1.30 -21.33
N GLN A 31 -43.64 -1.49 -20.35
CA GLN A 31 -44.09 -0.43 -19.44
C GLN A 31 -43.18 -0.25 -18.21
N ILE A 32 -42.27 -1.19 -17.95
CA ILE A 32 -41.40 -1.17 -16.75
C ILE A 32 -40.43 0.02 -16.84
N THR A 33 -40.61 1.01 -15.96
CA THR A 33 -39.71 2.17 -15.85
C THR A 33 -38.68 1.98 -14.74
N LYS A 34 -37.58 2.75 -14.82
CA LYS A 34 -36.57 2.81 -13.74
C LYS A 34 -37.15 3.28 -12.41
N GLN A 35 -38.20 4.13 -12.46
CA GLN A 35 -38.85 4.66 -11.27
C GLN A 35 -39.70 3.59 -10.58
N MET A 36 -40.50 2.82 -11.31
CA MET A 36 -41.25 1.67 -10.78
C MET A 36 -40.31 0.63 -10.14
N LEU A 37 -39.18 0.33 -10.78
CA LEU A 37 -38.17 -0.56 -10.16
C LEU A 37 -37.66 0.00 -8.82
N ALA A 38 -37.42 1.32 -8.74
CA ALA A 38 -36.96 1.95 -7.52
C ALA A 38 -38.04 1.96 -6.42
N ASP A 39 -39.28 2.25 -6.75
CA ASP A 39 -40.35 2.47 -5.77
C ASP A 39 -41.02 1.14 -5.32
N ASP A 40 -41.30 0.24 -6.27
CA ASP A 40 -42.16 -0.94 -6.04
C ASP A 40 -41.37 -2.26 -5.86
N LEU A 41 -40.18 -2.38 -6.46
CA LEU A 41 -39.40 -3.63 -6.45
C LEU A 41 -38.52 -3.76 -5.18
N THR A 42 -39.18 -3.93 -4.03
CA THR A 42 -38.56 -4.17 -2.71
C THR A 42 -38.16 -5.63 -2.47
N SER A 43 -38.73 -6.56 -3.23
CA SER A 43 -38.50 -8.00 -3.22
C SER A 43 -38.68 -8.52 -4.65
N LEU A 44 -37.97 -9.58 -5.01
CA LEU A 44 -38.21 -10.43 -6.18
C LEU A 44 -38.06 -11.88 -5.72
N ARG A 45 -39.08 -12.72 -5.95
CA ARG A 45 -39.05 -14.15 -5.60
C ARG A 45 -39.54 -15.01 -6.75
N THR A 46 -38.71 -15.98 -7.14
CA THR A 46 -39.06 -16.99 -8.13
C THR A 46 -39.59 -18.27 -7.50
N ASP A 47 -39.26 -18.58 -6.25
CA ASP A 47 -39.83 -19.72 -5.54
C ASP A 47 -40.84 -19.27 -4.48
N ARG A 48 -42.11 -19.36 -4.87
CA ARG A 48 -43.24 -18.96 -4.05
C ARG A 48 -44.43 -19.83 -4.34
N ASN A 49 -45.15 -20.17 -3.28
CA ASN A 49 -46.48 -20.74 -3.38
C ASN A 49 -47.41 -19.67 -3.97
N ASP A 50 -48.29 -20.03 -4.90
CA ASP A 50 -49.41 -19.16 -5.25
C ASP A 50 -50.34 -19.05 -4.02
N SER A 51 -50.73 -17.84 -3.63
CA SER A 51 -51.60 -17.61 -2.48
C SER A 51 -53.05 -18.02 -2.74
N ASP A 52 -53.43 -18.13 -4.02
CA ASP A 52 -54.76 -18.57 -4.45
C ASP A 52 -54.79 -20.06 -4.86
N ASP A 53 -53.65 -20.75 -4.86
CA ASP A 53 -53.58 -22.20 -5.06
C ASP A 53 -53.92 -22.98 -3.77
N PRO A 54 -54.98 -23.83 -3.76
CA PRO A 54 -55.32 -24.66 -2.62
C PRO A 54 -54.34 -25.82 -2.36
N THR A 55 -53.41 -26.15 -3.26
CA THR A 55 -52.39 -27.19 -3.03
C THR A 55 -51.16 -26.66 -2.28
N GLY A 56 -50.85 -25.37 -2.44
CA GLY A 56 -49.65 -24.73 -1.93
C GLY A 56 -48.39 -25.05 -2.73
N GLN A 57 -48.49 -25.33 -4.03
CA GLN A 57 -47.34 -25.60 -4.90
C GLN A 57 -46.70 -24.30 -5.43
N SER A 58 -45.44 -24.41 -5.85
CA SER A 58 -44.66 -23.28 -6.36
C SER A 58 -45.16 -22.85 -7.74
N VAL A 59 -45.16 -21.55 -8.04
CA VAL A 59 -45.51 -21.04 -9.39
C VAL A 59 -44.62 -21.66 -10.48
N GLN A 60 -43.40 -22.10 -10.15
CA GLN A 60 -42.56 -22.86 -11.08
C GLN A 60 -43.09 -24.28 -11.36
N TYR A 61 -43.75 -24.91 -10.39
CA TYR A 61 -44.36 -26.22 -10.54
C TYR A 61 -45.57 -26.15 -11.47
N ASP A 62 -46.48 -25.19 -11.25
CA ASP A 62 -47.72 -25.09 -12.03
C ASP A 62 -47.53 -24.47 -13.42
N ASN A 63 -46.51 -23.63 -13.60
CA ASN A 63 -46.26 -22.91 -14.84
C ASN A 63 -44.88 -23.22 -15.42
N ARG A 64 -44.85 -24.14 -16.40
CA ARG A 64 -43.65 -24.53 -17.13
C ARG A 64 -42.95 -23.37 -17.84
N ASP A 65 -43.68 -22.37 -18.35
CA ASP A 65 -43.07 -21.21 -19.01
C ASP A 65 -42.38 -20.28 -17.98
N TYR A 66 -42.93 -20.18 -16.77
CA TYR A 66 -42.29 -19.49 -15.65
C TYR A 66 -41.03 -20.25 -15.18
N TYR A 67 -41.11 -21.57 -15.00
CA TYR A 67 -39.95 -22.43 -14.75
C TYR A 67 -38.85 -22.26 -15.82
N ASN A 68 -39.22 -22.40 -17.09
CA ASN A 68 -38.30 -22.22 -18.23
C ASN A 68 -37.64 -20.83 -18.21
N ALA A 69 -38.37 -19.78 -17.82
CA ALA A 69 -37.83 -18.44 -17.67
C ALA A 69 -36.79 -18.37 -16.53
N VAL A 70 -37.10 -18.91 -15.34
CA VAL A 70 -36.15 -18.99 -14.21
C VAL A 70 -34.87 -19.74 -14.63
N MET A 71 -35.01 -20.89 -15.29
CA MET A 71 -33.89 -21.69 -15.81
C MET A 71 -33.04 -20.96 -16.87
N ALA A 72 -33.62 -19.99 -17.58
CA ALA A 72 -33.02 -19.34 -18.74
C ALA A 72 -32.54 -17.89 -18.53
N VAL A 73 -32.78 -17.27 -17.36
CA VAL A 73 -32.11 -16.00 -16.99
C VAL A 73 -30.60 -16.20 -17.02
N GLN A 74 -29.87 -15.27 -17.63
CA GLN A 74 -28.40 -15.31 -17.67
C GLN A 74 -27.74 -14.18 -16.85
N ASN A 75 -28.37 -13.01 -16.84
CA ASN A 75 -27.86 -11.82 -16.15
C ASN A 75 -28.99 -11.04 -15.47
N LEU A 76 -28.64 -10.31 -14.39
CA LEU A 76 -29.59 -9.50 -13.62
C LEU A 76 -29.70 -8.04 -14.09
N ASP A 77 -29.25 -7.76 -15.31
CA ASP A 77 -29.06 -6.40 -15.79
C ASP A 77 -30.40 -5.69 -15.98
N GLY A 78 -30.56 -4.49 -15.42
CA GLY A 78 -31.85 -3.84 -15.13
C GLY A 78 -32.15 -3.70 -13.64
N LEU A 79 -31.77 -4.66 -12.79
CA LEU A 79 -32.05 -4.60 -11.35
C LEU A 79 -31.22 -3.56 -10.59
N GLN A 80 -30.17 -2.97 -11.17
CA GLN A 80 -29.41 -1.87 -10.55
C GLN A 80 -30.27 -0.61 -10.30
N TYR A 81 -31.44 -0.50 -10.94
CA TYR A 81 -32.41 0.57 -10.68
C TYR A 81 -33.37 0.27 -9.52
N ALA A 82 -33.44 -0.98 -9.04
CA ALA A 82 -34.25 -1.38 -7.91
C ALA A 82 -33.60 -0.99 -6.56
N THR A 83 -33.38 0.31 -6.36
CA THR A 83 -32.58 0.83 -5.24
C THR A 83 -33.14 0.51 -3.85
N ASN A 84 -34.42 0.12 -3.77
CA ASN A 84 -35.09 -0.32 -2.55
C ASN A 84 -35.16 -1.85 -2.37
N LEU A 85 -34.57 -2.64 -3.28
CA LEU A 85 -34.55 -4.11 -3.19
C LEU A 85 -33.84 -4.59 -1.93
N VAL A 86 -34.57 -5.33 -1.09
CA VAL A 86 -34.08 -5.96 0.15
C VAL A 86 -33.84 -7.45 -0.07
N ASN A 87 -34.72 -8.09 -0.84
CA ASN A 87 -34.77 -9.52 -1.06
C ASN A 87 -34.66 -9.83 -2.56
N ILE A 88 -33.76 -10.72 -2.96
CA ILE A 88 -33.77 -11.32 -4.30
C ILE A 88 -33.64 -12.83 -4.22
N GLU A 89 -34.49 -13.51 -4.97
CA GLU A 89 -34.40 -14.93 -5.26
C GLU A 89 -34.59 -15.15 -6.76
N VAL A 90 -33.61 -15.81 -7.38
CA VAL A 90 -33.64 -16.28 -8.77
C VAL A 90 -32.99 -17.67 -8.77
N SER A 91 -33.74 -18.64 -8.27
CA SER A 91 -33.33 -20.03 -8.11
C SER A 91 -34.43 -20.99 -8.60
N PRO A 92 -34.08 -22.13 -9.21
CA PRO A 92 -35.02 -23.20 -9.51
C PRO A 92 -35.71 -23.75 -8.25
N ASN A 93 -37.00 -24.07 -8.34
CA ASN A 93 -37.69 -24.90 -7.36
C ASN A 93 -37.44 -26.39 -7.67
N THR A 94 -36.95 -27.16 -6.69
CA THR A 94 -36.53 -28.56 -6.90
C THR A 94 -37.66 -29.50 -7.31
N ASP A 95 -38.89 -29.26 -6.85
CA ASP A 95 -40.05 -30.09 -7.21
C ASP A 95 -40.43 -29.84 -8.68
N ALA A 96 -40.38 -28.59 -9.12
CA ALA A 96 -40.54 -28.22 -10.53
C ALA A 96 -39.43 -28.82 -11.43
N GLN A 97 -38.18 -28.88 -10.96
CA GLN A 97 -37.11 -29.56 -11.71
C GLN A 97 -37.40 -31.06 -11.87
N SER A 98 -37.86 -31.71 -10.80
CA SER A 98 -38.22 -33.13 -10.82
C SER A 98 -39.39 -33.42 -11.76
N GLU A 99 -40.39 -32.54 -11.83
CA GLU A 99 -41.55 -32.69 -12.74
C GLU A 99 -41.18 -32.42 -14.20
N TRP A 100 -40.45 -31.33 -14.48
CA TRP A 100 -40.24 -30.86 -15.86
C TRP A 100 -39.03 -31.46 -16.58
N ASP A 101 -37.96 -31.77 -15.85
CA ASP A 101 -36.68 -32.25 -16.40
C ASP A 101 -36.30 -33.66 -15.91
N GLY A 102 -36.85 -34.13 -14.79
CA GLY A 102 -36.50 -35.43 -14.20
C GLY A 102 -35.06 -35.51 -13.64
N ALA A 103 -34.42 -34.36 -13.48
CA ALA A 103 -33.05 -34.18 -13.01
C ALA A 103 -32.92 -32.79 -12.33
N PHE A 104 -31.77 -32.49 -11.74
CA PHE A 104 -31.49 -31.21 -11.07
C PHE A 104 -30.40 -30.40 -11.81
N PRO A 105 -30.64 -29.93 -13.06
CA PRO A 105 -29.67 -29.12 -13.79
C PRO A 105 -29.53 -27.72 -13.16
N ASN A 106 -28.33 -27.12 -13.25
CA ASN A 106 -28.15 -25.72 -12.87
C ASN A 106 -28.82 -24.78 -13.88
N ALA A 107 -29.49 -23.73 -13.39
CA ALA A 107 -29.99 -22.63 -14.20
C ALA A 107 -28.87 -21.72 -14.72
N LYS A 108 -29.13 -21.01 -15.82
CA LYS A 108 -28.12 -20.28 -16.59
C LYS A 108 -27.65 -18.96 -15.97
N LEU A 109 -28.18 -18.57 -14.81
CA LEU A 109 -27.80 -17.30 -14.17
C LEU A 109 -26.32 -17.36 -13.80
N SER A 110 -25.55 -16.40 -14.29
CA SER A 110 -24.10 -16.34 -14.09
C SER A 110 -23.59 -14.93 -13.79
N ASP A 111 -24.27 -13.88 -14.30
CA ASP A 111 -23.91 -12.48 -14.04
C ASP A 111 -24.90 -11.79 -13.08
N ILE A 112 -24.44 -11.57 -11.85
CA ILE A 112 -25.17 -10.83 -10.81
C ILE A 112 -24.64 -9.39 -10.58
N SER A 113 -23.81 -8.86 -11.49
CA SER A 113 -23.13 -7.56 -11.36
C SER A 113 -24.07 -6.38 -11.08
N ALA A 114 -25.29 -6.41 -11.62
CA ALA A 114 -26.35 -5.43 -11.37
C ALA A 114 -26.70 -5.24 -9.88
N LEU A 115 -26.45 -6.24 -9.03
CA LEU A 115 -26.70 -6.15 -7.60
C LEU A 115 -25.71 -5.25 -6.86
N ALA A 116 -24.55 -4.90 -7.45
CA ALA A 116 -23.45 -4.21 -6.77
C ALA A 116 -23.89 -2.92 -6.05
N GLY A 117 -24.69 -2.08 -6.71
CA GLY A 117 -25.18 -0.80 -6.17
C GLY A 117 -26.30 -0.91 -5.12
N LEU A 118 -26.90 -2.09 -4.94
CA LEU A 118 -28.09 -2.27 -4.10
C LEU A 118 -27.71 -2.37 -2.62
N THR A 119 -27.71 -1.22 -1.94
CA THR A 119 -27.22 -1.08 -0.55
C THR A 119 -28.20 -1.58 0.52
N LYS A 120 -29.48 -1.76 0.19
CA LYS A 120 -30.50 -2.32 1.09
C LYS A 120 -30.62 -3.84 1.02
N LEU A 121 -29.98 -4.48 0.04
CA LEU A 121 -30.07 -5.91 -0.20
C LEU A 121 -29.51 -6.69 1.00
N ALA A 122 -30.38 -7.47 1.63
CA ALA A 122 -30.16 -8.19 2.88
C ALA A 122 -30.29 -9.71 2.73
N THR A 123 -30.86 -10.21 1.63
CA THR A 123 -31.02 -11.64 1.38
C THR A 123 -30.90 -11.93 -0.12
N VAL A 124 -30.23 -13.04 -0.45
CA VAL A 124 -29.92 -13.45 -1.82
C VAL A 124 -30.04 -14.97 -1.92
N ASN A 125 -31.02 -15.46 -2.66
CA ASN A 125 -31.10 -16.87 -3.06
C ASN A 125 -30.80 -16.99 -4.55
N ILE A 126 -29.70 -17.67 -4.87
CA ILE A 126 -29.29 -18.02 -6.24
C ILE A 126 -28.75 -19.45 -6.26
N SER A 127 -29.32 -20.34 -5.44
CA SER A 127 -28.93 -21.76 -5.44
C SER A 127 -29.26 -22.44 -6.77
N LEU A 128 -28.50 -23.49 -7.12
CA LEU A 128 -28.68 -24.26 -8.36
C LEU A 128 -28.57 -23.38 -9.63
N THR A 129 -27.56 -22.49 -9.68
CA THR A 129 -27.27 -21.65 -10.86
C THR A 129 -25.78 -21.75 -11.28
N SER A 130 -25.35 -20.98 -12.27
CA SER A 130 -23.96 -20.94 -12.78
C SER A 130 -23.20 -19.69 -12.33
N VAL A 131 -23.49 -19.16 -11.14
CA VAL A 131 -22.78 -17.97 -10.62
C VAL A 131 -21.39 -18.37 -10.13
N HIS A 132 -20.36 -17.77 -10.73
CA HIS A 132 -18.96 -17.91 -10.32
C HIS A 132 -18.45 -16.69 -9.54
N ASP A 133 -18.71 -15.48 -10.04
CA ASP A 133 -18.28 -14.23 -9.40
C ASP A 133 -19.38 -13.60 -8.54
N ILE A 134 -19.17 -13.58 -7.23
CA ILE A 134 -20.03 -12.89 -6.26
C ILE A 134 -19.49 -11.53 -5.79
N SER A 135 -18.59 -10.91 -6.56
CA SER A 135 -18.05 -9.56 -6.28
C SER A 135 -19.14 -8.49 -6.09
N ALA A 136 -20.30 -8.65 -6.75
CA ALA A 136 -21.48 -7.81 -6.57
C ALA A 136 -22.04 -7.79 -5.13
N LEU A 137 -21.79 -8.85 -4.34
CA LEU A 137 -22.25 -8.96 -2.96
C LEU A 137 -21.30 -8.28 -1.95
N LYS A 138 -20.18 -7.72 -2.41
CA LYS A 138 -19.18 -7.06 -1.58
C LYS A 138 -19.75 -5.84 -0.85
N GLY A 139 -19.47 -5.75 0.46
CA GLY A 139 -19.94 -4.67 1.33
C GLY A 139 -21.41 -4.78 1.75
N LYS A 140 -22.14 -5.80 1.29
CA LYS A 140 -23.49 -6.12 1.78
C LYS A 140 -23.43 -6.81 3.13
N ARG A 141 -24.53 -6.73 3.88
CA ARG A 141 -24.68 -7.34 5.20
C ARG A 141 -25.88 -8.27 5.21
N LEU A 142 -25.80 -9.30 4.37
CA LEU A 142 -26.82 -10.32 4.22
C LEU A 142 -27.13 -11.03 5.56
N VAL A 143 -28.36 -11.49 5.72
CA VAL A 143 -28.84 -12.30 6.85
C VAL A 143 -29.24 -13.68 6.32
N SER A 144 -29.27 -14.71 7.17
CA SER A 144 -29.71 -16.05 6.71
C SER A 144 -31.15 -16.10 6.27
N LYS A 145 -32.02 -15.31 6.91
CA LYS A 145 -33.45 -15.34 6.69
C LYS A 145 -34.01 -13.95 6.94
N ASP A 146 -34.74 -13.38 5.98
CA ASP A 146 -35.45 -12.13 6.17
C ASP A 146 -36.54 -12.33 7.24
N PRO A 147 -36.64 -11.45 8.25
CA PRO A 147 -37.54 -11.64 9.38
C PRO A 147 -39.01 -11.33 9.05
N ASN A 148 -39.30 -10.70 7.91
CA ASN A 148 -40.64 -10.25 7.52
C ASN A 148 -41.30 -11.23 6.54
N ASN A 149 -40.54 -11.74 5.56
CA ASN A 149 -41.06 -12.62 4.50
C ASN A 149 -40.47 -14.05 4.52
N GLY A 150 -39.50 -14.32 5.41
CA GLY A 150 -38.89 -15.63 5.57
C GLY A 150 -37.97 -16.10 4.43
N MET A 151 -37.59 -15.24 3.47
CA MET A 151 -36.70 -15.63 2.38
C MET A 151 -35.30 -15.93 2.91
N VAL A 152 -34.71 -17.04 2.46
CA VAL A 152 -33.39 -17.51 2.92
C VAL A 152 -32.29 -16.94 2.01
N THR A 153 -31.09 -16.73 2.55
CA THR A 153 -29.89 -16.52 1.72
C THR A 153 -29.27 -17.89 1.42
N ASP A 154 -29.21 -18.28 0.15
CA ASP A 154 -28.62 -19.54 -0.29
C ASP A 154 -27.76 -19.31 -1.54
N LEU A 155 -26.54 -19.84 -1.51
CA LEU A 155 -25.53 -19.72 -2.57
C LEU A 155 -24.96 -21.11 -2.95
N SER A 156 -25.59 -22.20 -2.50
CA SER A 156 -25.15 -23.57 -2.77
C SER A 156 -25.39 -24.01 -4.21
N HIS A 157 -24.74 -25.08 -4.66
CA HIS A 157 -24.88 -25.61 -6.03
C HIS A 157 -24.60 -24.55 -7.11
N ASN A 158 -23.44 -23.91 -7.02
CA ASN A 158 -22.96 -22.88 -7.95
C ASN A 158 -21.50 -23.14 -8.35
N GLU A 159 -20.86 -22.18 -9.01
CA GLU A 159 -19.46 -22.21 -9.45
C GLU A 159 -18.53 -21.39 -8.52
N ILE A 160 -18.96 -21.07 -7.28
CA ILE A 160 -18.35 -20.06 -6.42
C ILE A 160 -17.06 -20.57 -5.75
N THR A 161 -15.93 -20.09 -6.27
CA THR A 161 -14.60 -20.37 -5.74
C THR A 161 -14.02 -19.24 -4.87
N ASP A 162 -14.51 -18.00 -4.94
CA ASP A 162 -14.04 -16.90 -4.07
C ASP A 162 -15.19 -16.35 -3.22
N ILE A 163 -15.26 -16.75 -1.94
CA ILE A 163 -16.25 -16.23 -0.98
C ILE A 163 -15.72 -15.03 -0.14
N SER A 164 -14.54 -14.49 -0.46
CA SER A 164 -14.02 -13.28 0.20
C SER A 164 -14.87 -12.00 0.01
N PRO A 165 -15.69 -11.82 -1.05
CA PRO A 165 -16.66 -10.72 -1.12
C PRO A 165 -17.64 -10.69 0.05
N LEU A 166 -17.93 -11.84 0.66
CA LEU A 166 -18.89 -11.97 1.78
C LEU A 166 -18.31 -11.59 3.15
N GLN A 167 -17.10 -11.03 3.23
CA GLN A 167 -16.40 -10.73 4.49
C GLN A 167 -17.23 -9.90 5.50
N ASP A 168 -18.00 -8.91 5.04
CA ASP A 168 -18.85 -8.07 5.91
C ASP A 168 -20.10 -8.79 6.45
N THR A 169 -20.42 -9.95 5.87
CA THR A 169 -21.55 -10.84 6.19
C THR A 169 -21.23 -11.83 7.32
N GLN A 170 -19.94 -11.99 7.67
CA GLN A 170 -19.47 -12.98 8.67
C GLN A 170 -20.12 -12.82 10.07
N GLY A 171 -20.66 -11.64 10.38
CA GLY A 171 -21.33 -11.36 11.65
C GLY A 171 -22.86 -11.51 11.66
N THR A 172 -23.47 -11.80 10.50
CA THR A 172 -24.93 -11.84 10.30
C THR A 172 -25.43 -13.16 9.72
N LEU A 173 -24.56 -13.96 9.10
CA LEU A 173 -24.87 -15.35 8.73
C LEU A 173 -24.66 -16.30 9.93
N PRO A 174 -25.58 -17.26 10.16
CA PRO A 174 -25.45 -18.32 11.13
C PRO A 174 -24.55 -19.45 10.58
N ALA A 175 -24.10 -20.33 11.48
CA ALA A 175 -23.13 -21.38 11.16
C ALA A 175 -23.66 -22.56 10.32
N TRP A 176 -24.94 -22.54 9.96
CA TRP A 176 -25.60 -23.56 9.12
C TRP A 176 -25.89 -23.07 7.69
N LEU A 177 -25.48 -21.85 7.33
CA LEU A 177 -25.80 -21.31 6.01
C LEU A 177 -25.12 -22.08 4.87
N THR A 178 -25.90 -22.39 3.85
CA THR A 178 -25.56 -23.13 2.64
C THR A 178 -24.77 -22.28 1.64
N ILE A 179 -23.46 -22.53 1.58
CA ILE A 179 -22.56 -22.12 0.48
C ILE A 179 -21.71 -23.35 0.04
N GLY A 180 -22.25 -24.56 0.24
CA GLY A 180 -21.60 -25.81 -0.14
C GLY A 180 -21.93 -26.24 -1.56
N TYR A 181 -21.58 -27.47 -1.91
CA TYR A 181 -21.95 -28.13 -3.16
C TYR A 181 -21.47 -27.42 -4.44
N GLN A 182 -20.37 -26.67 -4.37
CA GLN A 182 -19.87 -25.91 -5.52
C GLN A 182 -19.17 -26.83 -6.54
N ALA A 183 -19.43 -26.65 -7.84
CA ALA A 183 -18.80 -27.45 -8.89
C ALA A 183 -18.28 -26.55 -10.01
N TYR A 184 -16.95 -26.41 -10.13
CA TYR A 184 -16.33 -25.59 -11.15
C TYR A 184 -15.60 -26.45 -12.19
N ILE A 185 -16.16 -26.54 -13.39
CA ILE A 185 -15.62 -27.34 -14.50
C ILE A 185 -14.70 -26.47 -15.36
N LEU A 186 -13.42 -26.84 -15.41
CA LEU A 186 -12.43 -26.21 -16.29
C LEU A 186 -12.57 -26.75 -17.73
N PRO A 187 -12.15 -25.98 -18.76
CA PRO A 187 -12.10 -26.47 -20.13
C PRO A 187 -11.22 -27.72 -20.27
N THR A 188 -11.68 -28.69 -21.06
CA THR A 188 -10.94 -29.94 -21.33
C THR A 188 -9.53 -29.67 -21.87
N ILE A 189 -8.51 -30.23 -21.23
CA ILE A 189 -7.11 -30.16 -21.71
C ILE A 189 -6.74 -31.39 -22.54
N THR A 190 -5.96 -31.19 -23.62
CA THR A 190 -5.38 -32.31 -24.40
C THR A 190 -3.95 -32.53 -23.94
N LEU A 191 -3.67 -33.70 -23.37
CA LEU A 191 -2.33 -34.09 -22.90
C LEU A 191 -1.62 -34.96 -23.92
N ASN A 192 -0.30 -34.82 -24.04
CA ASN A 192 0.53 -35.82 -24.70
C ASN A 192 0.46 -37.15 -23.92
N LYS A 193 0.35 -38.31 -24.59
CA LYS A 193 0.30 -39.62 -23.89
C LYS A 193 1.52 -39.93 -23.02
N LYS A 194 2.67 -39.27 -23.25
CA LYS A 194 3.87 -39.39 -22.42
C LYS A 194 3.77 -38.60 -21.11
N VAL A 195 2.75 -37.77 -20.92
CA VAL A 195 2.47 -37.12 -19.62
C VAL A 195 1.90 -38.17 -18.68
N THR A 196 2.71 -38.56 -17.70
CA THR A 196 2.36 -39.52 -16.63
C THR A 196 2.14 -38.82 -15.29
N SER A 197 2.53 -37.54 -15.18
CA SER A 197 2.36 -36.70 -14.00
C SER A 197 1.94 -35.28 -14.36
N LEU A 198 0.99 -34.69 -13.63
CA LEU A 198 0.60 -33.27 -13.77
C LEU A 198 0.39 -32.61 -12.40
N VAL A 199 0.86 -31.38 -12.22
CA VAL A 199 0.64 -30.60 -10.99
C VAL A 199 -0.47 -29.59 -11.21
N THR A 200 -1.49 -29.58 -10.33
CA THR A 200 -2.58 -28.58 -10.33
C THR A 200 -2.60 -27.80 -9.00
N PRO A 201 -2.49 -26.46 -9.02
CA PRO A 201 -2.46 -25.67 -7.79
C PRO A 201 -3.86 -25.24 -7.28
N SER A 202 -3.97 -24.87 -6.01
CA SER A 202 -5.24 -24.71 -5.25
C SER A 202 -5.88 -23.31 -5.28
N PHE A 203 -5.55 -22.48 -6.27
CA PHE A 203 -5.46 -21.02 -6.14
C PHE A 203 -6.74 -20.21 -6.43
N ILE A 204 -7.81 -20.85 -6.90
CA ILE A 204 -9.09 -20.18 -7.13
C ILE A 204 -9.88 -20.11 -5.81
N ILE A 205 -9.63 -21.07 -4.91
CA ILE A 205 -10.51 -21.37 -3.79
C ILE A 205 -10.11 -20.52 -2.58
N LYS A 206 -10.92 -19.51 -2.28
CA LYS A 206 -10.68 -18.56 -1.18
C LYS A 206 -11.83 -18.54 -0.21
N ASN A 207 -11.51 -18.61 1.07
CA ASN A 207 -12.49 -18.41 2.13
C ASN A 207 -12.76 -16.92 2.40
N ILE A 208 -13.71 -16.69 3.30
CA ILE A 208 -14.22 -15.38 3.72
C ILE A 208 -13.15 -14.41 4.28
N ASP A 209 -11.97 -14.91 4.65
CA ASP A 209 -10.83 -14.13 5.12
C ASP A 209 -9.80 -13.80 4.00
N ASP A 210 -10.13 -14.06 2.72
CA ASP A 210 -9.21 -13.99 1.55
C ASP A 210 -7.97 -14.90 1.72
N GLN A 211 -8.17 -16.09 2.29
CA GLN A 211 -7.14 -17.11 2.46
C GLN A 211 -7.39 -18.29 1.53
N ASN A 212 -6.31 -18.78 0.90
CA ASN A 212 -6.38 -19.91 -0.03
C ASN A 212 -6.67 -21.23 0.69
N VAL A 213 -7.83 -21.81 0.42
CA VAL A 213 -8.30 -23.08 1.00
C VAL A 213 -7.49 -24.22 0.38
N PRO A 214 -6.92 -25.15 1.18
CA PRO A 214 -6.27 -26.36 0.65
C PRO A 214 -7.25 -27.32 -0.04
N ILE A 215 -6.72 -28.13 -0.96
CA ILE A 215 -7.44 -29.17 -1.70
C ILE A 215 -6.93 -30.58 -1.40
N THR A 216 -7.78 -31.57 -1.63
CA THR A 216 -7.51 -33.01 -1.63
C THR A 216 -8.05 -33.63 -2.93
N PRO A 217 -7.57 -34.82 -3.37
CA PRO A 217 -8.19 -35.48 -4.51
C PRO A 217 -9.61 -35.95 -4.17
N TYR A 218 -10.53 -35.89 -5.13
CA TYR A 218 -11.89 -36.38 -5.01
C TYR A 218 -12.02 -37.80 -5.57
N TYR A 219 -12.43 -38.75 -4.71
CA TYR A 219 -12.61 -40.16 -5.06
C TYR A 219 -14.01 -40.71 -4.79
N ASN A 220 -14.97 -39.85 -4.44
CA ASN A 220 -16.29 -40.28 -3.97
C ASN A 220 -16.18 -41.26 -2.78
N ASP A 221 -15.27 -40.95 -1.85
CA ASP A 221 -15.13 -41.67 -0.58
C ASP A 221 -16.21 -41.23 0.42
N ALA A 222 -16.59 -42.09 1.37
CA ALA A 222 -17.62 -41.80 2.38
C ALA A 222 -17.32 -40.61 3.31
N SER A 223 -16.09 -40.07 3.31
CA SER A 223 -15.72 -38.81 3.98
C SER A 223 -15.86 -37.55 3.11
N GLN A 224 -16.21 -37.72 1.83
CA GLN A 224 -16.43 -36.67 0.84
C GLN A 224 -17.92 -36.62 0.44
N ASN A 225 -18.30 -35.54 -0.24
CA ASN A 225 -19.67 -35.24 -0.64
C ASN A 225 -20.00 -35.96 -1.96
N ASP A 226 -21.00 -36.86 -1.96
CA ASP A 226 -21.32 -37.77 -3.07
C ASP A 226 -22.04 -37.10 -4.25
N TRP A 227 -22.50 -35.86 -4.08
CA TRP A 227 -23.11 -35.02 -5.12
C TRP A 227 -22.23 -34.90 -6.39
N PHE A 228 -20.91 -35.04 -6.26
CA PHE A 228 -19.96 -34.91 -7.36
C PHE A 228 -19.51 -36.26 -7.94
N SER A 229 -20.17 -37.37 -7.60
CA SER A 229 -19.77 -38.74 -7.94
C SER A 229 -19.52 -38.96 -9.45
N GLU A 230 -20.26 -38.31 -10.34
CA GLU A 230 -20.04 -38.33 -11.80
C GLU A 230 -18.65 -37.82 -12.22
N TYR A 231 -18.06 -36.93 -11.41
CA TYR A 231 -16.74 -36.33 -11.63
C TYR A 231 -15.65 -36.96 -10.75
N THR A 232 -15.81 -38.21 -10.33
CA THR A 232 -14.76 -38.97 -9.61
C THR A 232 -13.44 -38.92 -10.37
N SER A 233 -12.34 -38.57 -9.69
CA SER A 233 -11.03 -38.43 -10.35
C SER A 233 -10.53 -39.77 -10.88
N THR A 234 -10.12 -39.80 -12.15
CA THR A 234 -9.55 -41.00 -12.80
C THR A 234 -8.03 -41.09 -12.62
N ALA A 235 -7.44 -40.17 -11.83
CA ALA A 235 -6.01 -40.06 -11.57
C ALA A 235 -5.68 -40.12 -10.07
N ASN A 236 -4.45 -40.52 -9.74
CA ASN A 236 -3.93 -40.60 -8.38
C ASN A 236 -3.32 -39.26 -7.94
N GLY A 237 -4.01 -38.51 -7.08
CA GLY A 237 -3.57 -37.24 -6.50
C GLY A 237 -3.07 -37.34 -5.05
N GLY A 238 -2.91 -38.56 -4.53
CA GLY A 238 -2.50 -38.84 -3.16
C GLY A 238 -3.67 -39.12 -2.20
N ALA A 239 -3.45 -38.89 -0.90
CA ALA A 239 -4.39 -39.25 0.16
C ALA A 239 -5.43 -38.15 0.44
N ILE A 240 -6.69 -38.54 0.64
CA ILE A 240 -7.83 -37.65 0.87
C ILE A 240 -7.81 -36.93 2.22
N ASP A 241 -7.03 -37.43 3.19
CA ASP A 241 -6.86 -36.86 4.54
C ASP A 241 -5.69 -35.87 4.64
N ASN A 242 -4.98 -35.62 3.54
CA ASN A 242 -3.79 -34.79 3.46
C ASN A 242 -4.06 -33.52 2.61
N PRO A 243 -4.70 -32.48 3.16
CA PRO A 243 -4.96 -31.23 2.45
C PRO A 243 -3.68 -30.49 2.03
N GLN A 244 -3.55 -30.22 0.73
CA GLN A 244 -2.37 -29.62 0.09
C GLN A 244 -2.72 -28.28 -0.59
N GLN A 245 -1.71 -27.48 -0.91
CA GLN A 245 -1.88 -26.25 -1.71
C GLN A 245 -1.70 -26.49 -3.23
N GLN A 246 -1.29 -27.70 -3.61
CA GLN A 246 -1.16 -28.22 -4.97
C GLN A 246 -1.32 -29.75 -4.92
N LEU A 247 -1.94 -30.35 -5.92
CA LEU A 247 -1.97 -31.81 -6.08
C LEU A 247 -1.02 -32.22 -7.21
N THR A 248 -0.34 -33.35 -7.03
CA THR A 248 0.44 -34.00 -8.10
C THR A 248 -0.32 -35.24 -8.51
N TRP A 249 -0.92 -35.19 -9.69
CA TRP A 249 -1.67 -36.28 -10.29
C TRP A 249 -0.72 -37.23 -11.00
N THR A 250 -0.82 -38.52 -10.72
CA THR A 250 -0.15 -39.62 -11.41
C THR A 250 -1.19 -40.63 -11.88
N ASP A 251 -0.77 -41.72 -12.56
CA ASP A 251 -1.66 -42.79 -13.03
C ASP A 251 -2.85 -42.28 -13.86
N LEU A 252 -2.60 -41.29 -14.72
CA LEU A 252 -3.61 -40.56 -15.51
C LEU A 252 -4.36 -41.52 -16.45
N LYS A 253 -5.64 -41.82 -16.17
CA LYS A 253 -6.47 -42.73 -16.99
C LYS A 253 -7.56 -41.98 -17.75
N ALA A 254 -7.58 -42.14 -19.07
CA ALA A 254 -8.71 -41.76 -19.91
C ALA A 254 -9.69 -42.94 -20.00
N SER A 255 -10.53 -43.11 -18.97
CA SER A 255 -11.39 -44.30 -18.76
C SER A 255 -12.86 -43.99 -18.53
N THR A 256 -13.31 -42.76 -18.79
CA THR A 256 -14.72 -42.35 -18.68
C THR A 256 -15.14 -41.49 -19.88
N ILE A 257 -16.43 -41.22 -20.03
CA ILE A 257 -16.95 -40.24 -20.98
C ILE A 257 -17.00 -38.88 -20.27
N ILE A 258 -16.36 -37.87 -20.86
CA ILE A 258 -16.32 -36.51 -20.33
C ILE A 258 -17.32 -35.59 -21.06
N PRO A 259 -17.62 -34.37 -20.56
CA PRO A 259 -18.49 -33.42 -21.27
C PRO A 259 -18.00 -33.19 -22.71
N GLY A 260 -18.92 -33.30 -23.67
CA GLY A 260 -18.60 -33.37 -25.11
C GLY A 260 -18.57 -34.78 -25.70
N GLY A 261 -18.79 -35.83 -24.89
CA GLY A 261 -19.01 -37.20 -25.37
C GLY A 261 -17.74 -37.97 -25.77
N GLN A 262 -16.56 -37.42 -25.48
CA GLN A 262 -15.27 -38.05 -25.78
C GLN A 262 -14.80 -38.94 -24.63
N THR A 263 -14.03 -39.99 -24.95
CA THR A 263 -13.33 -40.78 -23.93
C THR A 263 -12.17 -39.98 -23.34
N GLY A 264 -12.24 -39.72 -22.04
CA GLY A 264 -11.29 -38.89 -21.30
C GLY A 264 -11.20 -39.31 -19.84
N GLY A 265 -10.65 -38.42 -19.02
CA GLY A 265 -10.54 -38.58 -17.58
C GLY A 265 -10.77 -37.28 -16.83
N TYR A 266 -10.81 -37.35 -15.51
CA TYR A 266 -10.95 -36.17 -14.64
C TYR A 266 -9.80 -36.08 -13.65
N LEU A 267 -9.28 -34.87 -13.45
CA LEU A 267 -8.46 -34.50 -12.31
C LEU A 267 -9.34 -33.63 -11.40
N THR A 268 -9.93 -34.25 -10.37
CA THR A 268 -10.96 -33.58 -9.56
C THR A 268 -10.42 -33.27 -8.17
N ALA A 269 -10.26 -31.98 -7.89
CA ALA A 269 -9.78 -31.48 -6.61
C ALA A 269 -10.95 -31.05 -5.72
N TYR A 270 -11.14 -31.71 -4.59
CA TYR A 270 -12.13 -31.36 -3.58
C TYR A 270 -11.56 -30.34 -2.58
N TRP A 271 -12.38 -29.41 -2.10
CA TRP A 271 -12.09 -28.57 -0.95
C TRP A 271 -13.21 -28.61 0.07
N SER A 272 -12.87 -28.30 1.33
CA SER A 272 -13.85 -28.08 2.38
C SER A 272 -13.25 -27.13 3.42
N ASP A 273 -13.77 -25.91 3.51
CA ASP A 273 -13.54 -25.01 4.64
C ASP A 273 -14.73 -25.08 5.59
N LYS A 274 -14.44 -25.21 6.89
CA LYS A 274 -15.45 -25.23 7.95
C LYS A 274 -15.90 -23.81 8.25
N LEU A 275 -16.63 -23.23 7.29
CA LEU A 275 -17.26 -21.93 7.40
C LEU A 275 -18.05 -21.87 8.71
N PHE A 276 -17.78 -20.85 9.53
CA PHE A 276 -18.34 -20.66 10.88
C PHE A 276 -18.10 -21.76 11.93
N GLY A 277 -17.57 -22.93 11.56
CA GLY A 277 -16.93 -23.89 12.47
C GLY A 277 -17.79 -25.05 12.99
N GLU A 278 -18.98 -25.28 12.43
CA GLU A 278 -19.84 -26.43 12.78
C GLU A 278 -19.80 -27.54 11.71
N SER A 279 -20.43 -28.69 12.00
CA SER A 279 -20.49 -29.85 11.10
C SER A 279 -21.81 -29.89 10.33
N GLY A 280 -21.76 -30.05 9.00
CA GLY A 280 -22.93 -30.31 8.14
C GLY A 280 -23.11 -29.34 6.97
N TYR A 281 -22.65 -28.09 7.09
CA TYR A 281 -22.80 -27.06 6.04
C TYR A 281 -21.47 -26.32 5.78
N PRO A 282 -20.44 -27.02 5.25
CA PRO A 282 -19.16 -26.40 4.92
C PRO A 282 -19.27 -25.47 3.71
N TYR A 283 -18.24 -24.64 3.53
CA TYR A 283 -17.90 -24.12 2.21
C TYR A 283 -17.09 -25.21 1.48
N ASP A 284 -17.75 -26.06 0.71
CA ASP A 284 -17.16 -27.19 0.01
C ASP A 284 -17.50 -27.22 -1.48
N GLY A 285 -16.73 -28.01 -2.23
CA GLY A 285 -16.90 -28.15 -3.66
C GLY A 285 -15.78 -28.89 -4.35
N VAL A 286 -15.89 -29.00 -5.67
CA VAL A 286 -14.89 -29.60 -6.56
C VAL A 286 -14.48 -28.65 -7.69
N VAL A 287 -13.17 -28.61 -7.96
CA VAL A 287 -12.64 -28.10 -9.24
C VAL A 287 -12.34 -29.31 -10.10
N ILE A 288 -13.00 -29.39 -11.25
CA ILE A 288 -12.98 -30.53 -12.16
C ILE A 288 -12.16 -30.13 -13.38
N GLN A 289 -11.05 -30.81 -13.63
CA GLN A 289 -10.27 -30.64 -14.86
C GLN A 289 -10.44 -31.89 -15.73
N PRO A 290 -11.32 -31.87 -16.76
CA PRO A 290 -11.38 -32.94 -17.74
C PRO A 290 -10.10 -32.95 -18.58
N PHE A 291 -9.66 -34.14 -18.99
CA PHE A 291 -8.54 -34.30 -19.91
C PHE A 291 -8.78 -35.41 -20.94
N ILE A 292 -8.16 -35.26 -22.10
CA ILE A 292 -8.05 -36.29 -23.14
C ILE A 292 -6.58 -36.47 -23.53
N PHE A 293 -6.26 -37.55 -24.24
CA PHE A 293 -4.92 -37.86 -24.70
C PHE A 293 -4.78 -37.73 -26.23
N SER A 294 -3.64 -37.21 -26.69
CA SER A 294 -3.20 -37.27 -28.09
C SER A 294 -1.70 -37.52 -28.18
N ASP A 295 -1.25 -38.26 -29.19
CA ASP A 295 0.20 -38.44 -29.47
C ASP A 295 0.80 -37.27 -30.28
N THR A 296 -0.03 -36.41 -30.86
CA THR A 296 0.37 -35.39 -31.84
C THR A 296 0.64 -34.01 -31.25
N VAL A 297 0.32 -33.80 -29.97
CA VAL A 297 0.43 -32.50 -29.29
C VAL A 297 1.59 -32.47 -28.30
N GLY A 298 2.23 -31.32 -28.14
CA GLY A 298 3.08 -31.00 -27.01
C GLY A 298 2.33 -30.09 -26.03
N ASN A 299 2.82 -29.99 -24.80
CA ASN A 299 2.18 -29.22 -23.73
C ASN A 299 3.08 -28.14 -23.11
N ILE A 300 2.45 -27.06 -22.64
CA ILE A 300 3.06 -25.98 -21.85
C ILE A 300 2.14 -25.65 -20.68
N ASN A 301 2.70 -25.49 -19.47
CA ASN A 301 1.99 -24.91 -18.34
C ASN A 301 2.13 -23.38 -18.34
N VAL A 302 1.01 -22.66 -18.25
CA VAL A 302 0.98 -21.21 -18.09
C VAL A 302 0.45 -20.86 -16.71
N ASN A 303 1.26 -20.18 -15.91
CA ASN A 303 0.99 -19.81 -14.53
C ASN A 303 0.71 -18.29 -14.42
N PHE A 304 -0.27 -17.90 -13.59
CA PHE A 304 -0.56 -16.49 -13.30
C PHE A 304 -0.40 -16.22 -11.80
N LYS A 305 0.57 -15.38 -11.43
CA LYS A 305 0.99 -15.13 -10.05
C LYS A 305 1.02 -13.63 -9.73
N ASN A 306 1.02 -13.27 -8.45
CA ASN A 306 1.20 -11.89 -7.98
C ASN A 306 2.66 -11.61 -7.52
N ASP A 307 2.96 -10.36 -7.14
CA ASP A 307 4.25 -9.95 -6.54
C ASP A 307 4.77 -10.84 -5.38
N ALA A 308 3.89 -11.58 -4.70
CA ALA A 308 4.25 -12.45 -3.58
C ALA A 308 4.54 -13.91 -4.02
N GLY A 309 4.45 -14.20 -5.33
CA GLY A 309 4.58 -15.54 -5.89
C GLY A 309 3.36 -16.43 -5.66
N GLN A 310 2.26 -15.88 -5.15
CA GLN A 310 1.00 -16.61 -5.01
C GLN A 310 0.31 -16.65 -6.36
N TYR A 311 -0.25 -17.80 -6.71
CA TYR A 311 -1.15 -17.91 -7.86
C TYR A 311 -2.40 -17.03 -7.64
N ILE A 312 -2.92 -16.48 -8.73
CA ILE A 312 -4.14 -15.64 -8.74
C ILE A 312 -5.12 -16.01 -9.86
N TYR A 313 -4.77 -16.96 -10.73
CA TYR A 313 -5.64 -17.52 -11.77
C TYR A 313 -5.15 -18.89 -12.20
N GLY A 314 -6.04 -19.60 -12.91
CA GLY A 314 -5.88 -20.89 -13.56
C GLY A 314 -4.46 -21.17 -14.02
N GLN A 315 -3.79 -22.19 -13.47
CA GLN A 315 -2.73 -22.80 -14.28
C GLN A 315 -3.42 -23.36 -15.53
N GLN A 316 -2.99 -22.91 -16.70
CA GLN A 316 -3.51 -23.39 -17.98
C GLN A 316 -2.52 -24.39 -18.56
N THR A 317 -2.92 -25.64 -18.70
CA THR A 317 -2.13 -26.65 -19.41
C THR A 317 -2.51 -26.61 -20.88
N LEU A 318 -1.75 -25.85 -21.67
CA LEU A 318 -2.03 -25.60 -23.08
C LEU A 318 -1.47 -26.73 -23.95
N SER A 319 -2.08 -26.95 -25.12
CA SER A 319 -1.65 -27.92 -26.12
C SER A 319 -1.47 -27.27 -27.50
N GLY A 320 -0.49 -27.72 -28.26
CA GLY A 320 -0.23 -27.33 -29.65
C GLY A 320 0.62 -28.38 -30.36
N THR A 321 0.89 -28.23 -31.67
CA THR A 321 1.72 -29.20 -32.42
C THR A 321 3.11 -29.31 -31.79
N ILE A 322 3.64 -30.53 -31.69
CA ILE A 322 4.99 -30.75 -31.12
C ILE A 322 6.04 -29.95 -31.93
N GLY A 323 6.79 -29.10 -31.24
CA GLY A 323 7.84 -28.25 -31.82
C GLY A 323 7.40 -26.82 -32.18
N ASP A 324 6.09 -26.55 -32.26
CA ASP A 324 5.58 -25.20 -32.51
C ASP A 324 5.91 -24.27 -31.33
N SER A 325 6.24 -23.00 -31.64
CA SER A 325 6.54 -21.98 -30.64
C SER A 325 5.28 -21.40 -30.00
N PHE A 326 5.27 -21.22 -28.69
CA PHE A 326 4.22 -20.47 -27.99
C PHE A 326 4.67 -19.02 -27.77
N ASN A 327 3.98 -18.06 -28.38
CA ASN A 327 4.34 -16.65 -28.28
C ASN A 327 3.82 -16.04 -26.96
N TYR A 328 4.60 -16.18 -25.89
CA TYR A 328 4.25 -15.73 -24.54
C TYR A 328 4.73 -14.30 -24.19
N LYS A 329 5.37 -13.60 -25.14
CA LYS A 329 5.99 -12.29 -24.87
C LYS A 329 4.91 -11.21 -24.72
N LEU A 330 5.13 -10.28 -23.80
CA LEU A 330 4.24 -9.13 -23.57
C LEU A 330 4.48 -8.04 -24.61
N ALA A 331 3.42 -7.28 -24.91
CA ALA A 331 3.50 -6.06 -25.70
C ALA A 331 4.20 -4.94 -24.91
N SER A 332 4.47 -3.81 -25.58
CA SER A 332 5.09 -2.63 -24.95
C SER A 332 4.24 -2.02 -23.83
N ASP A 333 2.93 -2.29 -23.79
CA ASP A 333 2.03 -1.91 -22.70
C ASP A 333 2.33 -2.64 -21.37
N ASN A 334 3.03 -3.79 -21.43
CA ASN A 334 3.23 -4.72 -20.33
C ASN A 334 1.92 -5.14 -19.62
N LYS A 335 0.86 -5.32 -20.42
CA LYS A 335 -0.48 -5.76 -20.00
C LYS A 335 -1.01 -6.89 -20.88
N THR A 336 -0.82 -6.76 -22.19
CA THR A 336 -1.29 -7.72 -23.20
C THR A 336 -0.12 -8.52 -23.79
N LEU A 337 -0.43 -9.60 -24.50
CA LEU A 337 0.58 -10.30 -25.31
C LEU A 337 0.97 -9.45 -26.52
N ALA A 338 2.25 -9.51 -26.91
CA ALA A 338 2.76 -8.88 -28.14
C ALA A 338 2.07 -9.42 -29.40
N ASP A 339 1.54 -10.64 -29.29
CA ASP A 339 0.74 -11.32 -30.29
C ASP A 339 -0.48 -11.92 -29.59
N PRO A 340 -1.58 -11.16 -29.47
CA PRO A 340 -2.72 -11.53 -28.64
C PRO A 340 -3.72 -12.46 -29.36
N SER A 341 -3.53 -12.74 -30.65
CA SER A 341 -4.58 -13.35 -31.47
C SER A 341 -4.14 -14.43 -32.48
N SER A 342 -2.84 -14.67 -32.69
CA SER A 342 -2.35 -15.66 -33.67
C SER A 342 -2.84 -17.09 -33.45
N THR A 343 -3.13 -17.48 -32.21
CA THR A 343 -3.67 -18.80 -31.86
C THR A 343 -4.77 -18.68 -30.81
N GLN A 344 -5.64 -19.69 -30.71
CA GLN A 344 -6.65 -19.75 -29.64
C GLN A 344 -6.00 -19.70 -28.23
N ASN A 345 -4.84 -20.34 -28.07
CA ASN A 345 -4.07 -20.30 -26.82
C ASN A 345 -3.61 -18.87 -26.47
N ASN A 346 -3.16 -18.10 -27.46
CA ASN A 346 -2.82 -16.68 -27.30
C ASN A 346 -4.05 -15.84 -26.94
N GLN A 347 -5.19 -16.06 -27.60
CA GLN A 347 -6.46 -15.38 -27.31
C GLN A 347 -6.92 -15.66 -25.87
N ASN A 348 -6.90 -16.93 -25.45
CA ASN A 348 -7.29 -17.36 -24.11
C ASN A 348 -6.40 -16.72 -23.03
N VAL A 349 -5.07 -16.81 -23.17
CA VAL A 349 -4.13 -16.21 -22.20
C VAL A 349 -4.26 -14.69 -22.15
N ASN A 350 -4.43 -14.02 -23.31
CA ASN A 350 -4.63 -12.57 -23.35
C ASN A 350 -5.98 -12.14 -22.76
N GLY A 351 -7.04 -12.95 -22.94
CA GLY A 351 -8.34 -12.77 -22.28
C GLY A 351 -8.23 -12.89 -20.76
N ILE A 352 -7.51 -13.89 -20.26
CA ILE A 352 -7.21 -14.05 -18.83
C ILE A 352 -6.49 -12.82 -18.27
N LEU A 353 -5.45 -12.32 -18.96
CA LEU A 353 -4.71 -11.12 -18.52
C LEU A 353 -5.63 -9.89 -18.42
N LYS A 354 -6.50 -9.66 -19.41
CA LYS A 354 -7.50 -8.58 -19.39
C LYS A 354 -8.53 -8.73 -18.26
N ASN A 355 -9.03 -9.95 -18.04
CA ASN A 355 -9.97 -10.20 -16.96
C ASN A 355 -9.32 -9.94 -15.59
N LEU A 356 -8.06 -10.34 -15.39
CA LEU A 356 -7.33 -10.06 -14.16
C LEU A 356 -7.03 -8.57 -13.96
N GLU A 357 -6.72 -7.83 -15.03
CA GLU A 357 -6.63 -6.37 -14.98
C GLU A 357 -7.95 -5.75 -14.51
N ASN A 358 -9.08 -6.13 -15.13
CA ASN A 358 -10.41 -5.60 -14.82
C ASN A 358 -10.88 -5.93 -13.39
N SER A 359 -10.81 -7.21 -12.98
CA SER A 359 -11.36 -7.68 -11.70
C SER A 359 -10.51 -7.28 -10.48
N TYR A 360 -9.20 -7.12 -10.63
CA TYR A 360 -8.27 -6.91 -9.51
C TYR A 360 -7.41 -5.64 -9.60
N GLY A 361 -7.49 -4.88 -10.70
CA GLY A 361 -6.72 -3.65 -10.90
C GLY A 361 -5.21 -3.87 -11.11
N TYR A 362 -4.83 -5.05 -11.61
CA TYR A 362 -3.44 -5.32 -12.02
C TYR A 362 -3.10 -4.49 -13.26
N ASN A 363 -2.26 -3.47 -13.07
CA ASN A 363 -1.94 -2.47 -14.11
C ASN A 363 -0.59 -2.71 -14.79
N TYR A 364 0.10 -3.81 -14.44
CA TYR A 364 1.41 -4.17 -14.95
C TYR A 364 1.63 -5.67 -14.83
N VAL A 365 2.22 -6.26 -15.85
CA VAL A 365 2.53 -7.68 -15.96
C VAL A 365 4.01 -7.83 -16.33
N THR A 366 4.67 -8.82 -15.75
CA THR A 366 5.99 -9.29 -16.18
C THR A 366 5.88 -10.76 -16.54
N VAL A 367 6.73 -11.28 -17.42
CA VAL A 367 6.67 -12.69 -17.83
C VAL A 367 8.05 -13.35 -17.79
N SER A 368 8.09 -14.62 -17.39
CA SER A 368 9.28 -15.47 -17.37
C SER A 368 8.97 -16.85 -17.96
N GLY A 369 9.91 -17.38 -18.74
CA GLY A 369 9.84 -18.70 -19.38
C GLY A 369 11.13 -19.00 -20.14
N PRO A 370 11.30 -20.20 -20.72
CA PRO A 370 12.41 -20.51 -21.62
C PRO A 370 12.39 -19.61 -22.86
N ALA A 371 13.56 -19.15 -23.30
CA ALA A 371 13.69 -18.15 -24.39
C ALA A 371 13.10 -18.60 -25.74
N ASP A 372 13.06 -19.91 -25.97
CA ASP A 372 12.44 -20.61 -27.11
C ASP A 372 11.37 -21.57 -26.56
N ALA A 373 10.28 -21.03 -26.03
CA ALA A 373 9.18 -21.82 -25.47
C ALA A 373 8.39 -22.51 -26.59
N LYS A 374 8.39 -23.83 -26.57
CA LYS A 374 7.75 -24.69 -27.57
C LYS A 374 6.82 -25.70 -26.90
N TYR A 375 5.74 -26.05 -27.60
CA TYR A 375 4.93 -27.20 -27.21
C TYR A 375 5.77 -28.45 -27.35
N SER A 376 6.08 -29.10 -26.23
CA SER A 376 6.98 -30.25 -26.19
C SER A 376 6.31 -31.46 -25.56
N GLU A 377 6.88 -32.63 -25.81
CA GLU A 377 6.70 -33.77 -24.92
C GLU A 377 7.23 -33.40 -23.51
N PRO A 378 6.74 -34.05 -22.44
CA PRO A 378 7.32 -33.90 -21.11
C PRO A 378 8.77 -34.40 -21.08
N ASP A 379 9.58 -33.84 -20.17
CA ASP A 379 10.96 -34.27 -19.96
C ASP A 379 11.04 -35.78 -19.65
N ALA A 380 11.88 -36.50 -20.38
CA ALA A 380 11.95 -37.97 -20.32
C ALA A 380 12.43 -38.52 -18.96
N THR A 381 13.03 -37.69 -18.09
CA THR A 381 13.56 -38.10 -16.78
C THR A 381 12.65 -37.68 -15.62
N THR A 382 12.06 -36.49 -15.70
CA THR A 382 11.31 -35.84 -14.62
C THR A 382 9.81 -35.73 -14.89
N ASN A 383 9.37 -36.07 -16.10
CA ASN A 383 8.04 -35.84 -16.64
C ASN A 383 7.55 -34.37 -16.58
N ALA A 384 8.46 -33.41 -16.41
CA ALA A 384 8.11 -32.01 -16.30
C ALA A 384 7.71 -31.40 -17.65
N LEU A 385 6.70 -30.54 -17.64
CA LEU A 385 6.31 -29.71 -18.77
C LEU A 385 7.05 -28.37 -18.76
N SER A 386 7.21 -27.76 -19.93
CA SER A 386 7.72 -26.39 -20.06
C SER A 386 6.78 -25.39 -19.37
N GLU A 387 7.33 -24.46 -18.59
CA GLU A 387 6.54 -23.48 -17.83
C GLU A 387 6.73 -22.02 -18.30
N ILE A 388 5.62 -21.31 -18.45
CA ILE A 388 5.54 -19.85 -18.50
C ILE A 388 4.92 -19.35 -17.19
N THR A 389 5.39 -18.20 -16.68
CA THR A 389 4.77 -17.50 -15.56
C THR A 389 4.58 -16.03 -15.87
N TYR A 390 3.34 -15.56 -15.87
CA TYR A 390 2.98 -14.15 -15.81
C TYR A 390 2.88 -13.72 -14.34
N THR A 391 3.55 -12.64 -13.97
CA THR A 391 3.52 -12.04 -12.63
C THR A 391 2.88 -10.65 -12.70
N LEU A 392 1.72 -10.51 -12.09
CA LEU A 392 0.85 -9.33 -12.16
C LEU A 392 1.01 -8.42 -10.93
N SER A 393 0.93 -7.09 -11.14
CA SER A 393 1.16 -6.06 -10.12
C SER A 393 0.25 -4.83 -10.30
N ASN A 394 -0.28 -4.27 -9.21
CA ASN A 394 -1.09 -3.04 -9.22
C ASN A 394 -0.23 -1.76 -9.26
N LYS A 395 1.04 -1.83 -9.69
CA LYS A 395 1.98 -0.70 -9.70
C LYS A 395 2.36 -0.37 -11.14
N LYS A 396 2.15 0.90 -11.55
CA LYS A 396 2.53 1.41 -12.88
C LYS A 396 4.01 1.16 -13.18
N ALA A 397 4.32 0.81 -14.42
CA ALA A 397 5.69 0.68 -14.90
C ALA A 397 6.45 2.02 -14.80
N PRO A 398 7.74 2.02 -14.42
CA PRO A 398 8.53 3.25 -14.36
C PRO A 398 8.90 3.75 -15.76
N VAL A 399 8.39 4.93 -16.14
CA VAL A 399 8.78 5.65 -17.37
C VAL A 399 9.88 6.66 -17.04
N ALA A 400 10.86 6.85 -17.94
CA ALA A 400 11.91 7.85 -17.75
C ALA A 400 11.33 9.28 -17.79
N ALA A 401 11.76 10.13 -16.87
CA ALA A 401 11.31 11.51 -16.76
C ALA A 401 11.99 12.45 -17.76
N ARG A 402 11.29 13.53 -18.09
CA ARG A 402 11.80 14.67 -18.85
C ARG A 402 12.44 15.73 -17.95
N PRO A 403 13.30 16.62 -18.50
CA PRO A 403 13.92 17.68 -17.71
C PRO A 403 12.93 18.76 -17.26
N VAL A 404 13.33 19.51 -16.23
CA VAL A 404 12.63 20.69 -15.72
C VAL A 404 13.53 21.91 -15.87
N THR A 405 13.07 22.94 -16.57
CA THR A 405 13.77 24.22 -16.70
C THR A 405 13.18 25.24 -15.73
N ILE A 406 14.02 25.89 -14.92
CA ILE A 406 13.64 26.91 -13.96
C ILE A 406 14.13 28.28 -14.48
N LYS A 407 13.25 29.28 -14.53
CA LYS A 407 13.56 30.64 -15.02
C LYS A 407 13.33 31.70 -13.95
N TYR A 408 14.04 32.83 -14.07
CA TYR A 408 13.92 33.98 -13.17
C TYR A 408 13.77 35.26 -13.99
N GLN A 409 12.65 35.96 -13.83
CA GLN A 409 12.32 37.16 -14.61
C GLN A 409 11.53 38.20 -13.81
N ASP A 410 11.54 39.46 -14.22
CA ASP A 410 10.64 40.47 -13.67
C ASP A 410 9.22 40.38 -14.27
N SER A 411 8.34 41.30 -13.84
CA SER A 411 6.97 41.45 -14.35
C SER A 411 6.88 41.80 -15.84
N GLU A 412 7.95 42.29 -16.45
CA GLU A 412 8.03 42.64 -17.88
C GLU A 412 8.63 41.49 -18.72
N GLY A 413 9.11 40.42 -18.07
CA GLY A 413 9.73 39.27 -18.71
C GLY A 413 11.25 39.37 -18.87
N THR A 414 11.88 40.42 -18.33
CA THR A 414 13.34 40.60 -18.37
C THR A 414 14.01 39.51 -17.53
N LYS A 415 14.96 38.77 -18.12
CA LYS A 415 15.71 37.72 -17.42
C LYS A 415 16.57 38.34 -16.30
N LEU A 416 16.39 37.87 -15.07
CA LEU A 416 17.11 38.34 -13.88
C LEU A 416 18.27 37.41 -13.45
N ALA A 417 18.21 36.12 -13.78
CA ALA A 417 19.29 35.15 -13.53
C ALA A 417 19.24 33.99 -14.52
N ASP A 418 20.30 33.18 -14.57
CA ASP A 418 20.43 32.04 -15.47
C ASP A 418 19.46 30.88 -15.20
N ASP A 419 19.01 30.27 -16.29
CA ASP A 419 18.09 29.13 -16.29
C ASP A 419 18.73 27.91 -15.61
N VAL A 420 18.03 27.31 -14.64
CA VAL A 420 18.49 26.11 -13.94
C VAL A 420 17.75 24.88 -14.46
N ASN A 421 18.47 23.95 -15.09
CA ASN A 421 17.93 22.72 -15.63
C ASN A 421 18.12 21.55 -14.66
N LEU A 422 17.03 20.86 -14.30
CA LEU A 422 17.06 19.63 -13.51
C LEU A 422 16.89 18.42 -14.43
N SER A 423 17.87 17.51 -14.46
CA SER A 423 17.81 16.32 -15.33
C SER A 423 16.75 15.31 -14.89
N GLY A 424 15.95 14.87 -15.85
CA GLY A 424 15.03 13.73 -15.73
C GLY A 424 15.64 12.36 -16.10
N SER A 425 16.85 12.31 -16.68
CA SER A 425 17.43 11.06 -17.26
C SER A 425 17.49 9.89 -16.29
N ASP A 426 17.78 10.19 -15.02
CA ASP A 426 17.96 9.22 -13.94
C ASP A 426 16.75 9.20 -12.99
N LYS A 427 15.59 9.66 -13.47
CA LYS A 427 14.36 9.88 -12.70
C LYS A 427 13.19 9.19 -13.36
N ILE A 428 12.19 8.83 -12.55
CA ILE A 428 10.98 8.15 -12.98
C ILE A 428 9.80 9.13 -12.95
N ALA A 429 9.12 9.29 -14.07
CA ALA A 429 7.91 10.12 -14.20
C ALA A 429 6.82 9.66 -13.21
N ASP A 430 6.05 10.61 -12.68
CA ASP A 430 5.02 10.45 -11.64
C ASP A 430 5.51 9.93 -10.26
N VAL A 431 6.79 9.54 -10.14
CA VAL A 431 7.36 8.87 -8.96
C VAL A 431 8.41 9.75 -8.28
N ASP A 432 9.38 10.25 -9.05
CA ASP A 432 10.42 11.11 -8.52
C ASP A 432 9.93 12.57 -8.47
N THR A 433 10.21 13.22 -7.34
CA THR A 433 9.88 14.63 -7.14
C THR A 433 11.14 15.48 -7.16
N PHE A 434 11.06 16.64 -7.80
CA PHE A 434 12.08 17.68 -7.71
C PHE A 434 11.70 18.74 -6.69
N THR A 435 12.65 19.59 -6.35
CA THR A 435 12.40 20.84 -5.61
C THR A 435 13.36 21.86 -6.18
N THR A 436 12.84 22.98 -6.64
CA THR A 436 13.65 24.06 -7.20
C THR A 436 14.62 24.57 -6.13
N THR A 437 15.90 24.71 -6.46
CA THR A 437 16.89 25.22 -5.50
C THR A 437 16.64 26.69 -5.21
N LYS A 438 16.84 27.08 -3.94
CA LYS A 438 16.62 28.42 -3.36
C LYS A 438 16.81 29.58 -4.35
N PRO A 439 15.75 30.35 -4.61
CA PRO A 439 15.88 31.68 -5.19
C PRO A 439 15.68 32.76 -4.13
N THR A 440 14.46 32.95 -3.61
CA THR A 440 14.09 34.03 -2.67
C THR A 440 12.84 33.62 -1.86
N LYS A 441 12.54 34.23 -0.70
CA LYS A 441 11.24 33.96 -0.02
C LYS A 441 10.14 34.87 -0.56
N PHE A 442 8.88 34.43 -0.49
CA PHE A 442 7.75 35.33 -0.67
C PHE A 442 7.73 36.37 0.47
N ASN A 443 7.56 37.64 0.12
CA ASN A 443 7.51 38.79 1.05
C ASN A 443 8.76 39.02 1.92
N ASP A 444 9.91 38.42 1.63
CA ASP A 444 11.21 38.80 2.22
C ASP A 444 11.94 39.71 1.24
N PRO A 445 11.97 41.04 1.47
CA PRO A 445 12.55 41.96 0.51
C PRO A 445 14.08 41.79 0.45
N TYR A 446 14.67 42.03 -0.72
CA TYR A 446 16.12 42.11 -0.94
C TYR A 446 16.92 40.78 -0.92
N GLN A 447 16.29 39.66 -1.30
CA GLN A 447 17.00 38.39 -1.55
C GLN A 447 17.59 38.29 -2.97
N MET A 448 17.19 39.18 -3.89
CA MET A 448 17.74 39.32 -5.25
C MET A 448 17.88 40.81 -5.55
N ASP A 449 18.91 41.43 -4.96
CA ASP A 449 19.18 42.87 -4.94
C ASP A 449 17.96 43.72 -4.56
N ASP A 450 17.38 44.45 -5.52
CA ASP A 450 16.26 45.37 -5.32
C ASP A 450 14.89 44.72 -5.57
N TYR A 451 14.80 43.37 -5.68
CA TYR A 451 13.57 42.67 -6.07
C TYR A 451 12.95 41.79 -4.96
N LYS A 452 11.61 41.65 -5.01
CA LYS A 452 10.79 40.68 -4.26
C LYS A 452 10.14 39.67 -5.21
N LEU A 453 9.95 38.43 -4.74
CA LEU A 453 9.20 37.40 -5.46
C LEU A 453 7.69 37.59 -5.26
N ASP A 454 6.94 37.69 -6.37
CA ASP A 454 5.48 37.86 -6.33
C ASP A 454 4.73 36.56 -6.64
N GLN A 455 5.23 35.75 -7.59
CA GLN A 455 4.57 34.51 -8.01
C GLN A 455 5.54 33.48 -8.61
N ILE A 456 5.12 32.22 -8.59
CA ILE A 456 5.74 31.12 -9.32
C ILE A 456 4.71 30.57 -10.30
N LEU A 457 5.11 30.43 -11.55
CA LEU A 457 4.32 29.81 -12.61
C LEU A 457 4.89 28.43 -12.94
N VAL A 458 4.03 27.46 -13.23
CA VAL A 458 4.38 26.12 -13.74
C VAL A 458 3.67 25.97 -15.07
N ASN A 459 4.44 25.77 -16.16
CA ASN A 459 3.94 25.72 -17.53
C ASN A 459 3.00 26.90 -17.87
N GLY A 460 3.33 28.11 -17.38
CA GLY A 460 2.55 29.34 -17.59
C GLY A 460 1.38 29.58 -16.63
N SER A 461 0.96 28.59 -15.83
CA SER A 461 -0.13 28.73 -14.84
C SER A 461 0.40 28.95 -13.42
N PRO A 462 -0.29 29.68 -12.53
CA PRO A 462 0.12 29.81 -11.13
C PRO A 462 0.34 28.47 -10.42
N ALA A 463 1.47 28.35 -9.72
CA ALA A 463 1.84 27.12 -9.00
C ALA A 463 0.84 26.82 -7.86
N PRO A 464 0.45 25.55 -7.64
CA PRO A 464 -0.44 25.19 -6.53
C PRO A 464 0.13 25.60 -5.17
N ALA A 465 -0.65 26.31 -4.36
CA ALA A 465 -0.21 26.85 -3.07
C ALA A 465 0.23 25.79 -2.05
N ALA A 466 -0.16 24.52 -2.23
CA ALA A 466 0.29 23.39 -1.40
C ALA A 466 1.73 22.93 -1.72
N ASP A 467 2.20 23.22 -2.93
CA ASP A 467 3.50 22.80 -3.47
C ASP A 467 4.54 23.94 -3.46
N VAL A 468 4.10 25.17 -3.21
CA VAL A 468 4.95 26.35 -2.95
C VAL A 468 5.19 26.51 -1.46
N ASN A 469 6.45 26.48 -1.03
CA ASN A 469 6.82 26.86 0.32
C ASN A 469 7.07 28.37 0.41
N ILE A 470 6.03 29.12 0.80
CA ILE A 470 6.11 30.59 0.99
C ILE A 470 7.30 31.06 1.85
N ASN A 471 7.79 30.23 2.78
CA ASN A 471 8.86 30.59 3.73
C ASN A 471 10.28 30.54 3.15
N ASP A 472 10.49 29.91 1.98
CA ASP A 472 11.77 29.90 1.29
C ASP A 472 11.65 30.01 -0.24
N GLY A 473 10.42 30.26 -0.72
CA GLY A 473 10.02 30.33 -2.12
C GLY A 473 10.23 29.05 -2.90
N THR A 474 10.58 27.91 -2.29
CA THR A 474 10.81 26.70 -3.08
C THR A 474 9.50 26.12 -3.61
N TYR A 475 9.46 25.83 -4.92
CA TYR A 475 8.43 25.02 -5.54
C TYR A 475 8.84 23.54 -5.57
N LYS A 476 7.90 22.66 -5.25
CA LYS A 476 8.06 21.22 -5.31
C LYS A 476 7.15 20.59 -6.36
N GLY A 477 7.71 20.19 -7.49
CA GLY A 477 6.99 19.41 -8.51
C GLY A 477 7.29 17.91 -8.47
N THR A 478 6.49 17.17 -9.23
CA THR A 478 6.79 15.78 -9.64
C THR A 478 7.26 15.82 -11.08
N TYR A 479 8.29 15.03 -11.41
CA TYR A 479 8.73 14.90 -12.80
C TYR A 479 7.64 14.24 -13.66
N THR A 480 7.46 14.73 -14.88
CA THR A 480 6.55 14.15 -15.89
C THR A 480 7.32 13.47 -17.04
N ASP A 481 6.59 12.83 -17.94
CA ASP A 481 7.05 12.29 -19.23
C ASP A 481 7.15 13.35 -20.34
N SER A 482 6.85 14.60 -19.99
CA SER A 482 6.86 15.82 -20.81
C SER A 482 7.72 16.90 -20.14
N ASP A 483 8.38 17.76 -20.94
CA ASP A 483 9.25 18.83 -20.45
C ASP A 483 8.45 19.84 -19.60
N GLN A 484 9.03 20.30 -18.48
CA GLN A 484 8.36 21.19 -17.53
C GLN A 484 9.12 22.52 -17.38
N MET A 485 8.38 23.62 -17.26
CA MET A 485 8.94 24.96 -17.03
C MET A 485 8.41 25.54 -15.72
N VAL A 486 9.31 26.04 -14.86
CA VAL A 486 8.97 26.72 -13.60
C VAL A 486 9.55 28.14 -13.64
N THR A 487 8.69 29.15 -13.69
CA THR A 487 9.10 30.56 -13.82
C THR A 487 8.84 31.33 -12.53
N TYR A 488 9.89 31.93 -11.98
CA TYR A 488 9.82 32.85 -10.84
C TYR A 488 9.69 34.29 -11.34
N VAL A 489 8.66 35.00 -10.88
CA VAL A 489 8.34 36.36 -11.35
C VAL A 489 8.48 37.38 -10.20
N TYR A 490 9.20 38.47 -10.48
CA TYR A 490 9.66 39.44 -9.47
C TYR A 490 9.19 40.88 -9.73
N SER A 491 9.03 41.66 -8.65
CA SER A 491 8.84 43.13 -8.69
C SER A 491 9.96 43.86 -7.94
N LYS A 492 10.27 45.08 -8.38
CA LYS A 492 11.29 45.95 -7.75
C LYS A 492 10.76 46.67 -6.50
N ILE A 493 11.65 46.99 -5.56
CA ILE A 493 11.33 47.55 -4.24
C ILE A 493 11.96 48.95 -4.07
N PRO A 494 11.19 49.99 -3.68
CA PRO A 494 11.74 51.32 -3.39
C PRO A 494 12.67 51.35 -2.15
N LYS A 495 13.59 52.33 -2.14
CA LYS A 495 14.52 52.60 -1.03
C LYS A 495 14.08 53.81 -0.20
N THR A 496 14.38 53.81 1.10
CA THR A 496 14.16 54.94 2.00
C THR A 496 15.36 55.89 1.96
N LEU A 497 15.13 57.21 1.98
CA LEU A 497 16.19 58.22 2.05
C LEU A 497 15.78 59.39 2.96
N PHE A 498 16.78 60.02 3.59
CA PHE A 498 16.64 61.23 4.40
C PHE A 498 17.98 61.99 4.46
N LYS A 499 17.97 63.23 4.97
CA LYS A 499 19.16 64.08 5.09
C LYS A 499 19.68 64.20 6.52
N VAL A 500 20.97 64.49 6.66
CA VAL A 500 21.59 64.94 7.91
C VAL A 500 22.16 66.33 7.69
N ASN A 501 21.47 67.34 8.18
CA ASN A 501 21.82 68.77 8.05
C ASN A 501 22.78 69.19 9.18
N PHE A 502 23.60 70.21 8.95
CA PHE A 502 24.51 70.78 9.95
C PHE A 502 24.17 72.24 10.20
N VAL A 503 24.04 72.65 11.46
CA VAL A 503 23.71 74.05 11.84
C VAL A 503 24.50 74.53 13.07
N ASP A 504 24.64 75.84 13.21
CA ASP A 504 25.19 76.49 14.40
C ASP A 504 24.15 76.57 15.54
N GLU A 505 24.57 77.09 16.71
CA GLU A 505 23.69 77.27 17.87
C GLU A 505 22.50 78.22 17.63
N ASN A 506 22.50 78.96 16.52
CA ASN A 506 21.44 79.89 16.11
C ASN A 506 20.56 79.32 14.96
N GLY A 507 20.84 78.10 14.49
CA GLY A 507 20.12 77.45 13.39
C GLY A 507 20.59 77.79 11.98
N HIS A 508 21.69 78.55 11.80
CA HIS A 508 22.27 78.82 10.48
C HIS A 508 23.03 77.60 9.96
N ALA A 509 22.89 77.29 8.67
CA ALA A 509 23.56 76.15 8.07
C ALA A 509 25.09 76.26 8.12
N LEU A 510 25.75 75.21 8.62
CA LEU A 510 27.21 75.10 8.65
C LEU A 510 27.70 74.27 7.46
N THR A 511 28.70 74.79 6.75
CA THR A 511 29.39 74.03 5.69
C THR A 511 30.50 73.19 6.31
N ILE A 512 30.27 71.89 6.45
CA ILE A 512 31.27 70.91 6.93
C ILE A 512 31.69 70.06 5.73
N ASN A 513 33.01 69.93 5.51
CA ASN A 513 33.58 69.20 4.36
C ASN A 513 32.98 69.59 2.99
N GLY A 514 32.64 70.87 2.81
CA GLY A 514 32.05 71.41 1.56
C GLY A 514 30.55 71.16 1.38
N LYS A 515 29.85 70.63 2.40
CA LYS A 515 28.39 70.39 2.36
C LYS A 515 27.67 71.01 3.55
N THR A 516 26.41 71.39 3.35
CA THR A 516 25.48 71.78 4.43
C THR A 516 24.63 70.62 4.94
N PHE A 517 24.59 69.50 4.20
CA PHE A 517 23.95 68.25 4.61
C PHE A 517 24.57 67.03 3.88
N ASP A 518 24.43 65.84 4.47
CA ASP A 518 24.60 64.56 3.78
C ASP A 518 23.25 63.92 3.46
N THR A 519 23.15 63.18 2.34
CA THR A 519 21.98 62.31 2.05
C THR A 519 22.34 60.88 2.41
N ILE A 520 21.49 60.23 3.20
CA ILE A 520 21.61 58.82 3.56
C ILE A 520 20.44 58.05 2.95
N SER A 521 20.72 56.94 2.27
CA SER A 521 19.69 56.07 1.69
C SER A 521 19.97 54.59 1.95
N GLY A 522 18.90 53.80 2.06
CA GLY A 522 19.01 52.37 2.29
C GLY A 522 17.66 51.67 2.36
N ASN A 523 17.73 50.36 2.56
CA ASN A 523 16.58 49.47 2.50
C ASN A 523 15.77 49.55 3.81
N PRO A 524 14.44 49.83 3.78
CA PRO A 524 13.59 49.79 4.96
C PRO A 524 13.85 48.58 5.89
N GLY A 525 13.88 48.82 7.20
CA GLY A 525 14.16 47.83 8.24
C GLY A 525 15.65 47.56 8.52
N THR A 526 16.55 47.84 7.57
CA THR A 526 18.00 47.67 7.75
C THR A 526 18.61 48.74 8.66
N GLN A 527 19.74 48.43 9.31
CA GLN A 527 20.44 49.39 10.17
C GLN A 527 21.28 50.37 9.35
N TRP A 528 21.38 51.60 9.86
CA TRP A 528 22.33 52.61 9.37
C TRP A 528 23.19 53.12 10.51
N THR A 529 24.38 53.59 10.16
CA THR A 529 25.28 54.36 11.03
C THR A 529 25.70 55.63 10.31
N TYR A 530 25.92 56.69 11.08
CA TYR A 530 26.41 57.97 10.57
C TYR A 530 27.37 58.57 11.59
N THR A 531 28.60 58.87 11.16
CA THR A 531 29.60 59.51 12.02
C THR A 531 29.36 61.02 12.03
N ILE A 532 29.14 61.60 13.21
CA ILE A 532 29.04 63.04 13.42
C ILE A 532 30.36 63.68 12.92
N PRO A 533 30.33 64.53 11.88
CA PRO A 533 31.55 65.11 11.34
C PRO A 533 32.12 66.18 12.30
N ILE A 534 33.44 66.37 12.24
CA ILE A 534 34.13 67.37 13.07
C ILE A 534 34.00 68.75 12.40
N ALA A 535 33.43 69.72 13.12
CA ALA A 535 33.31 71.11 12.67
C ALA A 535 34.49 71.93 13.22
N ASN A 536 35.32 72.51 12.35
CA ASN A 536 36.46 73.33 12.80
C ASN A 536 35.96 74.59 13.51
N GLY A 537 36.36 74.76 14.78
CA GLY A 537 35.96 75.90 15.62
C GLY A 537 34.63 75.75 16.36
N TYR A 538 33.94 74.61 16.24
CA TYR A 538 32.69 74.31 16.95
C TYR A 538 32.72 72.90 17.56
N ASN A 539 32.10 72.73 18.72
CA ASN A 539 31.85 71.43 19.33
C ASN A 539 30.42 70.98 19.01
N PHE A 540 30.21 69.70 18.76
CA PHE A 540 28.85 69.15 18.69
C PHE A 540 28.14 69.34 20.03
N ASP A 541 26.97 69.94 20.02
CA ASP A 541 26.16 70.21 21.22
C ASP A 541 25.05 69.16 21.34
N HIS A 542 24.07 69.19 20.43
CA HIS A 542 22.95 68.25 20.40
C HIS A 542 22.47 67.97 18.97
N LEU A 543 21.49 67.08 18.83
CA LEU A 543 20.80 66.84 17.56
C LEU A 543 19.29 67.01 17.73
N THR A 544 18.63 67.37 16.65
CA THR A 544 17.18 67.33 16.51
C THR A 544 16.79 66.45 15.33
N VAL A 545 15.53 66.00 15.30
CA VAL A 545 14.97 65.22 14.19
C VAL A 545 13.67 65.88 13.78
N ALA A 546 13.42 65.97 12.46
CA ALA A 546 12.18 66.53 11.94
C ALA A 546 10.93 65.79 12.48
N ALA A 547 9.81 66.51 12.58
CA ALA A 547 8.62 66.07 13.29
C ALA A 547 8.13 64.67 12.86
N GLY A 548 7.83 63.81 13.85
CA GLY A 548 7.47 62.41 13.64
C GLY A 548 8.65 61.46 13.37
N GLY A 549 9.89 61.96 13.29
CA GLY A 549 11.08 61.14 13.14
C GLY A 549 11.53 60.45 14.42
N ALA A 550 12.16 59.28 14.28
CA ALA A 550 12.72 58.54 15.40
C ALA A 550 14.09 59.13 15.81
N VAL A 551 14.29 59.37 17.11
CA VAL A 551 15.58 59.85 17.64
C VAL A 551 16.64 58.75 17.49
N PRO A 552 17.79 59.02 16.83
CA PRO A 552 18.84 58.02 16.64
C PRO A 552 19.59 57.69 17.93
N VAL A 553 20.09 56.46 18.03
CA VAL A 553 20.94 56.03 19.15
C VAL A 553 22.36 56.54 18.93
N ARG A 554 22.85 57.38 19.84
CA ARG A 554 24.21 57.92 19.83
C ARG A 554 25.14 57.08 20.70
N SER A 555 26.30 56.71 20.15
CA SER A 555 27.44 56.17 20.89
C SER A 555 28.69 56.97 20.51
N SER A 556 29.23 57.76 21.45
CA SER A 556 30.31 58.72 21.20
C SER A 556 30.00 59.63 19.99
N ASN A 557 30.79 59.56 18.91
CA ASN A 557 30.62 60.35 17.69
C ASN A 557 29.84 59.61 16.58
N THR A 558 29.20 58.47 16.87
CA THR A 558 28.42 57.72 15.88
C THR A 558 26.94 57.70 16.25
N LEU A 559 26.11 58.12 15.31
CA LEU A 559 24.66 57.93 15.32
C LEU A 559 24.33 56.59 14.66
N SER A 560 23.25 55.97 15.12
CA SER A 560 22.74 54.74 14.52
C SER A 560 21.22 54.65 14.62
N GLY A 561 20.62 53.97 13.65
CA GLY A 561 19.17 53.78 13.59
C GLY A 561 18.80 52.66 12.65
N LYS A 562 17.51 52.61 12.29
CA LYS A 562 16.99 51.77 11.21
C LYS A 562 16.29 52.63 10.18
N TYR A 563 16.33 52.22 8.91
CA TYR A 563 15.51 52.83 7.87
C TYR A 563 14.03 52.45 8.06
N GLY A 564 13.11 53.35 7.77
CA GLY A 564 11.67 53.12 7.83
C GLY A 564 10.88 54.42 7.67
N GLU A 565 9.57 54.36 7.87
CA GLU A 565 8.65 55.51 7.68
C GLU A 565 8.99 56.72 8.57
N ASN A 566 9.56 56.44 9.75
CA ASN A 566 10.02 57.43 10.74
C ASN A 566 11.51 57.84 10.56
N SER A 567 12.16 57.43 9.46
CA SER A 567 13.45 57.99 9.06
C SER A 567 13.20 59.35 8.41
N LYS A 568 13.30 60.41 9.20
CA LYS A 568 13.17 61.80 8.78
C LYS A 568 14.51 62.51 8.89
N ASP A 569 14.59 63.70 8.30
CA ASP A 569 15.81 64.50 8.32
C ASP A 569 16.28 64.78 9.76
N ILE A 570 17.58 64.61 9.97
CA ILE A 570 18.28 64.87 11.23
C ILE A 570 19.00 66.21 11.09
N THR A 571 19.07 66.99 12.15
CA THR A 571 19.86 68.21 12.19
C THR A 571 20.84 68.14 13.35
N LEU A 572 22.14 68.29 13.05
CA LEU A 572 23.22 68.29 14.01
C LEU A 572 23.56 69.74 14.36
N VAL A 573 23.45 70.09 15.64
CA VAL A 573 23.66 71.44 16.15
C VAL A 573 25.05 71.51 16.79
N TYR A 574 25.85 72.48 16.36
CA TYR A 574 27.20 72.71 16.85
C TYR A 574 27.28 74.07 17.53
N LYS A 575 28.05 74.16 18.61
CA LYS A 575 28.25 75.37 19.43
C LYS A 575 29.68 75.86 19.31
N LYS A 576 29.88 77.17 19.14
CA LYS A 576 31.20 77.74 18.88
C LYS A 576 32.16 77.62 20.07
N ASN A 577 33.42 77.28 19.81
CA ASN A 577 34.42 77.02 20.85
C ASN A 577 35.03 78.32 21.39
N THR A 578 35.09 78.45 22.72
CA THR A 578 35.86 79.50 23.40
C THR A 578 37.33 79.06 23.59
N PRO A 579 38.32 79.95 23.38
CA PRO A 579 39.72 79.55 23.33
C PRO A 579 40.39 79.49 24.72
N THR A 580 41.04 78.37 25.02
CA THR A 580 42.10 78.27 26.05
C THR A 580 43.29 77.44 25.52
N PRO A 581 44.55 77.78 25.85
CA PRO A 581 45.72 77.31 25.08
C PRO A 581 46.19 75.88 25.42
N PRO A 582 46.90 75.18 24.51
CA PRO A 582 47.16 73.74 24.60
C PRO A 582 48.60 73.36 25.03
N THR A 583 48.77 72.11 25.50
CA THR A 583 50.06 71.40 25.63
C THR A 583 49.85 69.88 25.45
N PRO A 584 50.88 69.08 25.07
CA PRO A 584 50.74 68.17 23.92
C PRO A 584 50.73 66.66 24.24
N VAL A 585 50.42 65.86 23.20
CA VAL A 585 50.32 64.39 23.20
C VAL A 585 51.54 63.74 22.52
N ASN A 586 51.90 62.51 22.86
CA ASN A 586 52.68 61.61 21.98
C ASN A 586 52.38 60.11 22.26
N PRO A 587 52.67 59.17 21.34
CA PRO A 587 51.85 57.96 21.15
C PRO A 587 52.63 56.61 21.21
N VAL A 588 51.94 55.49 20.98
CA VAL A 588 52.55 54.15 20.79
C VAL A 588 51.89 53.38 19.64
N ASN A 589 52.71 52.66 18.86
CA ASN A 589 52.39 51.73 17.76
C ASN A 589 53.67 50.85 17.56
N PRO A 590 53.75 49.79 16.71
CA PRO A 590 52.81 48.75 16.24
C PRO A 590 53.39 47.29 16.41
N VAL A 591 52.79 46.27 15.75
CA VAL A 591 53.43 45.19 14.90
C VAL A 591 52.89 43.73 15.06
N ASN A 592 52.72 43.08 13.89
CA ASN A 592 52.38 41.66 13.54
C ASN A 592 52.72 41.52 12.00
N PRO A 593 52.88 40.35 11.28
CA PRO A 593 52.59 38.92 11.57
C PRO A 593 53.68 37.88 11.11
N VAL A 594 53.40 36.55 11.23
CA VAL A 594 53.90 35.55 10.23
C VAL A 594 53.04 34.26 10.08
N ASN A 595 53.12 33.62 8.90
CA ASN A 595 52.61 32.29 8.46
C ASN A 595 53.43 31.86 7.20
N PRO A 596 53.85 30.58 6.97
CA PRO A 596 53.24 29.73 5.90
C PRO A 596 53.46 28.16 5.87
N THR A 597 52.41 27.39 5.46
CA THR A 597 52.37 26.26 4.42
C THR A 597 53.23 24.95 4.67
N PRO A 598 53.13 23.74 4.01
CA PRO A 598 52.45 23.29 2.77
C PRO A 598 51.71 21.90 2.70
N THR A 599 51.31 21.49 1.48
CA THR A 599 50.46 20.33 1.03
C THR A 599 51.24 19.05 0.65
N PRO A 600 50.61 17.84 0.56
CA PRO A 600 50.57 17.09 -0.73
C PRO A 600 49.33 16.15 -0.98
N THR A 601 49.25 15.62 -2.22
CA THR A 601 48.32 14.59 -2.81
C THR A 601 49.12 13.85 -3.94
N PRO A 602 48.68 12.74 -4.63
CA PRO A 602 47.47 11.90 -4.55
C PRO A 602 47.69 10.36 -4.67
N SER A 603 46.61 9.53 -4.64
CA SER A 603 46.55 8.20 -5.29
C SER A 603 45.11 7.63 -5.42
N THR A 604 44.78 7.00 -6.55
CA THR A 604 43.46 6.43 -6.93
C THR A 604 43.29 4.95 -6.54
N PRO A 605 42.05 4.42 -6.45
CA PRO A 605 41.79 3.12 -7.09
C PRO A 605 40.44 3.01 -7.84
N THR A 606 40.37 2.03 -8.74
CA THR A 606 39.35 1.85 -9.79
C THR A 606 38.08 1.10 -9.34
N VAL A 607 37.02 1.23 -10.14
CA VAL A 607 35.63 0.80 -9.91
C VAL A 607 35.41 -0.72 -10.03
N THR A 608 34.42 -1.25 -9.30
CA THR A 608 33.58 -2.37 -9.77
C THR A 608 32.10 -2.09 -9.46
N THR A 609 31.29 -1.99 -10.50
CA THR A 609 29.83 -1.78 -10.44
C THR A 609 29.11 -3.12 -10.34
N GLN A 610 28.07 -3.21 -9.51
CA GLN A 610 27.17 -4.36 -9.43
C GLN A 610 25.71 -3.88 -9.46
N PRO A 611 24.79 -4.55 -10.19
CA PRO A 611 23.40 -4.11 -10.33
C PRO A 611 22.62 -4.08 -9.02
N ALA A 612 21.74 -3.09 -8.86
CA ALA A 612 20.93 -2.91 -7.68
C ALA A 612 19.68 -3.84 -7.67
N THR A 613 19.85 -5.07 -7.19
CA THR A 613 18.72 -5.95 -6.87
C THR A 613 17.99 -5.46 -5.60
N PRO A 614 16.64 -5.32 -5.61
CA PRO A 614 15.90 -4.87 -4.43
C PRO A 614 16.03 -5.82 -3.23
N GLY A 615 16.53 -5.31 -2.10
CA GLY A 615 16.45 -5.98 -0.80
C GLY A 615 17.77 -6.44 -0.16
N ILE A 616 18.89 -6.42 -0.91
CA ILE A 616 20.22 -6.73 -0.35
C ILE A 616 20.68 -5.59 0.57
N ALA A 617 21.11 -5.94 1.79
CA ALA A 617 21.63 -4.98 2.77
C ALA A 617 23.07 -4.59 2.43
N LYS A 618 23.45 -3.31 2.64
CA LYS A 618 24.80 -2.82 2.32
C LYS A 618 25.85 -3.29 3.33
N LYS A 619 27.13 -3.37 2.93
CA LYS A 619 28.26 -3.61 3.83
C LYS A 619 28.28 -2.51 4.92
N GLY A 620 28.35 -2.94 6.18
CA GLY A 620 28.18 -2.16 7.40
C GLY A 620 26.73 -1.91 7.85
N GLU A 621 25.72 -2.26 7.05
CA GLU A 621 24.31 -2.11 7.43
C GLU A 621 23.87 -3.21 8.41
N ALA A 622 22.93 -2.89 9.30
CA ALA A 622 22.35 -3.86 10.21
C ALA A 622 21.12 -4.55 9.59
N VAL A 623 21.06 -5.89 9.68
CA VAL A 623 19.89 -6.74 9.36
C VAL A 623 19.31 -7.39 10.62
N TYR A 624 18.04 -7.80 10.59
CA TYR A 624 17.41 -8.63 11.62
C TYR A 624 16.82 -9.92 11.04
N ALA A 625 16.69 -10.96 11.88
CA ALA A 625 16.03 -12.21 11.49
C ALA A 625 14.48 -12.16 11.60
N LEU A 626 13.79 -12.71 10.61
CA LEU A 626 12.34 -12.91 10.52
C LEU A 626 11.91 -14.28 11.05
N LYS A 627 12.64 -15.32 10.63
CA LYS A 627 12.42 -16.75 10.95
C LYS A 627 13.47 -17.23 11.96
N LYS A 628 13.43 -18.51 12.35
CA LYS A 628 14.56 -19.15 13.06
C LYS A 628 15.74 -19.22 12.09
N ILE A 629 16.94 -18.84 12.53
CA ILE A 629 18.18 -18.96 11.75
C ILE A 629 19.30 -19.54 12.62
N TYR A 630 20.34 -20.04 11.97
CA TYR A 630 21.63 -20.33 12.59
C TYR A 630 22.69 -19.40 11.99
N MET A 631 23.74 -19.12 12.77
CA MET A 631 24.99 -18.56 12.26
C MET A 631 25.98 -19.71 12.10
N TYR A 632 26.73 -19.70 11.01
CA TYR A 632 27.67 -20.75 10.65
C TYR A 632 29.11 -20.22 10.62
N SER A 633 30.09 -21.10 10.86
CA SER A 633 31.52 -20.78 10.68
C SER A 633 31.89 -20.63 9.20
N ASN A 634 31.18 -21.29 8.28
CA ASN A 634 31.43 -21.27 6.84
C ASN A 634 30.16 -20.95 6.03
N LYS A 635 30.35 -20.58 4.75
CA LYS A 635 29.30 -20.12 3.81
C LYS A 635 28.33 -21.20 3.30
N ASP A 636 28.70 -22.48 3.41
CA ASP A 636 27.97 -23.61 2.83
C ASP A 636 26.93 -24.24 3.79
N PHE A 637 26.90 -23.82 5.06
CA PHE A 637 25.85 -24.11 6.05
C PHE A 637 25.71 -25.59 6.48
N LYS A 638 26.83 -26.31 6.65
CA LYS A 638 26.76 -27.67 7.21
C LYS A 638 26.25 -27.64 8.65
N GLN A 639 25.52 -28.67 9.07
CA GLN A 639 24.95 -28.74 10.42
C GLN A 639 26.01 -28.69 11.53
N SER A 640 27.19 -29.28 11.29
CA SER A 640 28.36 -29.25 12.18
C SER A 640 29.01 -27.86 12.31
N GLU A 641 28.75 -26.94 11.38
CA GLU A 641 29.36 -25.60 11.34
C GLU A 641 28.55 -24.54 12.12
N ARG A 642 27.46 -24.93 12.79
CA ARG A 642 26.55 -24.00 13.49
C ARG A 642 27.20 -23.44 14.77
N VAL A 643 27.63 -22.17 14.72
CA VAL A 643 28.27 -21.47 15.87
C VAL A 643 27.29 -20.75 16.80
N ALA A 644 26.04 -20.52 16.36
CA ALA A 644 24.95 -20.01 17.19
C ALA A 644 23.57 -20.31 16.56
N SER A 645 22.52 -20.35 17.39
CA SER A 645 21.12 -20.45 16.96
C SER A 645 20.30 -19.25 17.44
N TYR A 646 19.33 -18.83 16.63
CA TYR A 646 18.45 -17.71 16.92
C TYR A 646 17.01 -18.07 16.57
N ALA A 647 16.16 -18.17 17.58
CA ALA A 647 14.74 -18.44 17.43
C ALA A 647 14.00 -17.31 16.70
N LYS A 648 12.87 -17.65 16.08
CA LYS A 648 11.87 -16.67 15.61
C LYS A 648 11.50 -15.76 16.79
N LYS A 649 11.40 -14.45 16.55
CA LYS A 649 11.10 -13.44 17.58
C LYS A 649 10.00 -12.47 17.14
N PRO A 650 9.18 -11.96 18.08
CA PRO A 650 8.30 -10.83 17.83
C PRO A 650 9.13 -9.60 17.43
N ARG A 651 8.57 -8.74 16.57
CA ARG A 651 9.30 -7.67 15.85
C ARG A 651 10.24 -6.84 16.72
N ILE A 652 9.79 -6.41 17.91
CA ILE A 652 10.60 -5.57 18.82
C ILE A 652 11.85 -6.29 19.39
N ASN A 653 11.84 -7.63 19.44
CA ASN A 653 12.89 -8.46 20.04
C ASN A 653 13.72 -9.23 19.01
N ARG A 654 13.57 -8.97 17.70
CA ARG A 654 14.31 -9.70 16.65
C ARG A 654 15.83 -9.55 16.80
N PRO A 655 16.61 -10.63 16.67
CA PRO A 655 18.06 -10.56 16.76
C PRO A 655 18.60 -9.75 15.57
N MET A 656 19.65 -8.95 15.82
CA MET A 656 20.28 -8.08 14.82
C MET A 656 21.73 -8.48 14.56
N PHE A 657 22.18 -8.23 13.33
CA PHE A 657 23.51 -8.54 12.84
C PHE A 657 23.99 -7.39 11.97
N VAL A 658 25.26 -6.99 12.05
CA VAL A 658 25.87 -6.05 11.10
C VAL A 658 26.50 -6.85 9.98
N VAL A 659 26.14 -6.57 8.74
CA VAL A 659 26.81 -7.12 7.55
C VAL A 659 28.22 -6.58 7.50
N THR A 660 29.22 -7.45 7.57
CA THR A 660 30.63 -7.08 7.43
C THR A 660 31.18 -7.43 6.06
N ASP A 661 30.60 -8.42 5.39
CA ASP A 661 30.92 -8.76 4.00
C ASP A 661 29.85 -9.65 3.34
N TYR A 662 30.10 -10.06 2.10
CA TYR A 662 29.28 -11.02 1.36
C TYR A 662 30.07 -12.29 1.05
N ALA A 663 29.37 -13.40 0.83
CA ALA A 663 29.97 -14.62 0.29
C ALA A 663 28.96 -15.43 -0.51
N THR A 664 29.41 -16.12 -1.55
CA THR A 664 28.59 -17.01 -2.36
C THR A 664 28.92 -18.46 -1.99
N SER A 665 27.92 -19.23 -1.52
CA SER A 665 28.09 -20.67 -1.25
C SER A 665 28.43 -21.46 -2.51
N LYS A 666 28.90 -22.70 -2.38
CA LYS A 666 29.16 -23.59 -3.53
C LYS A 666 27.95 -23.74 -4.47
N ALA A 667 26.73 -23.75 -3.92
CA ALA A 667 25.48 -23.83 -4.66
C ALA A 667 24.94 -22.43 -5.07
N GLY A 668 25.80 -21.47 -5.42
CA GLY A 668 25.42 -20.14 -5.93
C GLY A 668 24.70 -19.19 -4.96
N ASN A 669 24.23 -19.66 -3.79
CA ASN A 669 23.43 -18.85 -2.87
C ASN A 669 24.25 -17.73 -2.20
N LEU A 670 23.72 -16.50 -2.19
CA LEU A 670 24.27 -15.37 -1.45
C LEU A 670 24.12 -15.52 0.07
N ARG A 671 25.20 -15.23 0.80
CA ARG A 671 25.31 -15.20 2.26
C ARG A 671 25.83 -13.85 2.72
N TYR A 672 25.36 -13.39 3.88
CA TYR A 672 25.99 -12.29 4.59
C TYR A 672 27.05 -12.84 5.54
N VAL A 673 28.27 -12.32 5.45
CA VAL A 673 29.25 -12.38 6.54
C VAL A 673 28.86 -11.30 7.53
N VAL A 674 28.69 -11.66 8.81
CA VAL A 674 28.11 -10.77 9.81
C VAL A 674 28.83 -10.81 11.16
N ARG A 675 28.57 -9.78 11.96
CA ARG A 675 28.82 -9.73 13.41
C ARG A 675 27.50 -9.59 14.19
N ASP A 676 27.29 -10.42 15.20
CA ASP A 676 26.16 -10.33 16.15
C ASP A 676 26.27 -9.03 16.99
N VAL A 677 25.20 -8.24 17.04
CA VAL A 677 25.11 -6.99 17.83
C VAL A 677 23.99 -7.02 18.89
N ASN A 678 23.66 -8.20 19.40
CA ASN A 678 22.66 -8.42 20.44
C ASN A 678 23.31 -8.40 21.83
N HIS A 679 23.78 -7.23 22.27
CA HIS A 679 24.60 -7.00 23.48
C HIS A 679 24.12 -7.61 24.81
N HIS A 680 22.88 -8.09 24.91
CA HIS A 680 22.33 -8.80 26.08
C HIS A 680 22.37 -10.34 25.97
N SER A 681 22.98 -10.88 24.90
CA SER A 681 23.09 -12.31 24.61
C SER A 681 24.53 -12.79 24.76
N LYS A 682 24.71 -14.05 25.17
CA LYS A 682 26.01 -14.77 25.12
C LYS A 682 26.59 -14.91 23.69
N THR A 683 25.82 -14.56 22.66
CA THR A 683 26.25 -14.58 21.25
C THR A 683 26.79 -13.24 20.75
N ALA A 684 26.68 -12.16 21.54
CA ALA A 684 27.14 -10.83 21.16
C ALA A 684 28.59 -10.83 20.69
N GLY A 685 28.88 -10.13 19.59
CA GLY A 685 30.23 -10.03 19.01
C GLY A 685 30.67 -11.23 18.15
N LYS A 686 29.97 -12.38 18.21
CA LYS A 686 30.28 -13.53 17.34
C LYS A 686 30.23 -13.13 15.86
N LYS A 687 31.22 -13.61 15.09
CA LYS A 687 31.28 -13.47 13.64
C LYS A 687 30.91 -14.80 12.97
N GLY A 688 30.37 -14.73 11.76
CA GLY A 688 30.05 -15.91 10.96
C GLY A 688 29.14 -15.58 9.78
N TYR A 689 28.60 -16.61 9.16
CA TYR A 689 27.75 -16.51 7.97
C TYR A 689 26.28 -16.71 8.34
N ILE A 690 25.39 -15.86 7.80
CA ILE A 690 23.93 -16.04 7.85
C ILE A 690 23.34 -15.91 6.44
N THR A 691 22.15 -16.45 6.23
CA THR A 691 21.49 -16.37 4.91
C THR A 691 21.26 -14.91 4.52
N ALA A 692 21.40 -14.60 3.23
CA ALA A 692 21.00 -13.29 2.68
C ALA A 692 19.53 -13.25 2.21
N ASP A 693 18.83 -14.40 2.23
CA ASP A 693 17.43 -14.55 1.82
C ASP A 693 16.50 -13.57 2.56
N TYR A 694 15.79 -12.77 1.78
CA TYR A 694 14.90 -11.69 2.22
C TYR A 694 13.64 -12.16 2.99
N ALA A 695 13.30 -13.45 2.88
CA ALA A 695 12.25 -14.11 3.68
C ALA A 695 12.76 -14.51 5.08
N PHE A 696 14.08 -14.58 5.29
CA PHE A 696 14.70 -14.93 6.57
C PHE A 696 15.37 -13.74 7.27
N VAL A 697 15.94 -12.80 6.53
CA VAL A 697 16.59 -11.60 7.06
C VAL A 697 16.16 -10.34 6.30
N ARG A 698 16.07 -9.19 6.98
CA ARG A 698 15.80 -7.88 6.34
C ARG A 698 16.61 -6.77 6.98
N PRO A 699 16.91 -5.67 6.27
CA PRO A 699 17.53 -4.49 6.86
C PRO A 699 16.76 -3.97 8.09
N VAL A 700 17.48 -3.51 9.11
CA VAL A 700 16.91 -2.97 10.36
C VAL A 700 16.26 -1.62 10.13
N TYR A 701 16.85 -0.81 9.25
CA TYR A 701 16.38 0.53 8.95
C TYR A 701 15.43 0.52 7.75
N TYR A 702 14.37 1.31 7.82
CA TYR A 702 13.55 1.57 6.65
C TYR A 702 14.42 2.14 5.50
N HIS A 703 14.02 1.88 4.25
CA HIS A 703 14.70 2.40 3.04
C HIS A 703 13.86 3.43 2.29
N SER A 704 12.56 3.52 2.59
CA SER A 704 11.59 4.46 2.03
C SER A 704 10.88 5.27 3.12
N SER A 705 10.30 6.41 2.73
CA SER A 705 9.46 7.23 3.60
C SER A 705 8.08 6.60 3.84
N HIS A 706 7.43 6.94 4.95
CA HIS A 706 6.04 6.57 5.24
C HIS A 706 5.37 7.78 5.90
N LYS A 707 4.19 8.22 5.41
CA LYS A 707 3.49 9.42 5.89
C LYS A 707 3.16 9.39 7.39
N THR A 708 2.92 8.19 7.93
CA THR A 708 2.62 7.96 9.35
C THR A 708 3.45 6.81 9.91
N LEU A 709 3.88 6.95 11.16
CA LEU A 709 4.52 5.89 11.96
C LEU A 709 3.77 5.68 13.27
N THR A 710 3.74 4.44 13.75
CA THR A 710 3.41 4.15 15.15
C THR A 710 4.67 3.74 15.92
N VAL A 711 4.86 4.28 17.13
CA VAL A 711 5.93 3.86 18.04
C VAL A 711 5.61 2.48 18.64
N ILE A 712 6.49 1.49 18.49
CA ILE A 712 6.28 0.13 19.01
C ILE A 712 7.24 -0.29 20.13
N ASN A 713 8.33 0.45 20.36
CA ASN A 713 9.25 0.17 21.47
C ASN A 713 8.53 0.32 22.83
N PRO A 714 8.55 -0.69 23.73
CA PRO A 714 7.97 -0.57 25.08
C PRO A 714 8.63 0.50 25.96
N ARG A 715 9.85 0.94 25.62
CA ARG A 715 10.55 2.08 26.26
C ARG A 715 10.32 3.43 25.57
N GLY A 716 9.39 3.49 24.61
CA GLY A 716 9.16 4.66 23.76
C GLY A 716 10.34 4.95 22.82
N VAL A 717 10.28 6.06 22.09
CA VAL A 717 11.36 6.49 21.18
C VAL A 717 11.58 7.99 21.33
N ASN A 718 12.84 8.39 21.42
CA ASN A 718 13.24 9.79 21.57
C ASN A 718 13.14 10.57 20.24
N GLU A 719 12.68 11.80 20.33
CA GLU A 719 12.75 12.86 19.32
C GLU A 719 14.02 13.69 19.54
N TYR A 720 14.66 14.17 18.48
CA TYR A 720 15.95 14.86 18.52
C TYR A 720 15.99 16.04 17.54
N LYS A 721 16.63 17.15 17.89
CA LYS A 721 16.76 18.30 16.96
C LYS A 721 17.57 17.95 15.71
N ASN A 722 18.57 17.08 15.83
CA ASN A 722 19.58 16.85 14.79
C ASN A 722 19.48 15.47 14.13
N LYS A 723 19.80 15.38 12.83
CA LYS A 723 19.75 14.13 12.03
C LYS A 723 20.62 12.98 12.56
N ASN A 724 21.70 13.31 13.27
CA ASN A 724 22.57 12.33 13.94
C ASN A 724 21.98 11.78 15.26
N LEU A 725 20.78 12.21 15.66
CA LEU A 725 20.13 11.90 16.95
C LEU A 725 20.86 12.51 18.17
N THR A 726 21.43 13.71 18.03
CA THR A 726 21.85 14.54 19.17
C THR A 726 20.79 15.59 19.53
N SER A 727 20.92 16.21 20.70
CA SER A 727 19.98 17.21 21.23
C SER A 727 18.55 16.67 21.35
N LYS A 728 18.35 15.74 22.30
CA LYS A 728 17.06 15.11 22.63
C LYS A 728 16.02 16.19 23.00
N VAL A 729 14.83 16.07 22.43
CA VAL A 729 13.68 16.95 22.68
C VAL A 729 12.73 16.31 23.70
N LYS A 730 12.10 15.18 23.35
CA LYS A 730 11.19 14.43 24.22
C LYS A 730 11.17 12.95 23.87
N ASN A 731 10.37 12.15 24.58
CA ASN A 731 10.17 10.73 24.32
C ASN A 731 8.69 10.44 24.00
N PHE A 732 8.44 9.82 22.85
CA PHE A 732 7.13 9.34 22.47
C PHE A 732 6.88 7.95 23.04
N LYS A 733 5.74 7.77 23.71
CA LYS A 733 5.35 6.51 24.35
C LYS A 733 4.97 5.46 23.29
N GLN A 734 5.00 4.19 23.68
CA GLN A 734 4.48 3.10 22.84
C GLN A 734 3.03 3.41 22.44
N GLY A 735 2.74 3.36 21.14
CA GLY A 735 1.44 3.68 20.58
C GLY A 735 1.24 5.11 20.09
N THR A 736 2.18 6.02 20.33
CA THR A 736 2.10 7.34 19.71
C THR A 736 2.18 7.21 18.19
N GLN A 737 1.17 7.75 17.49
CA GLN A 737 1.20 7.95 16.06
C GLN A 737 1.93 9.27 15.75
N LEU A 738 2.78 9.24 14.74
CA LEU A 738 3.67 10.34 14.37
C LEU A 738 3.48 10.64 12.88
N LYS A 739 3.13 11.90 12.57
CA LYS A 739 3.14 12.42 11.20
C LYS A 739 4.58 12.71 10.77
N VAL A 740 4.94 12.22 9.59
CA VAL A 740 6.28 12.33 9.01
C VAL A 740 6.24 13.38 7.90
N LYS A 741 7.14 14.37 7.97
CA LYS A 741 7.38 15.36 6.92
C LYS A 741 8.43 14.89 5.91
N GLY A 742 9.40 14.09 6.33
CA GLY A 742 10.48 13.64 5.45
C GLY A 742 11.26 12.45 5.97
N PHE A 743 12.22 11.99 5.17
CA PHE A 743 13.01 10.80 5.45
C PHE A 743 14.43 11.02 4.97
N VAL A 744 15.42 10.89 5.87
CA VAL A 744 16.82 11.17 5.56
C VAL A 744 17.72 9.99 5.92
N LYS A 745 18.77 9.80 5.12
CA LYS A 745 19.87 8.88 5.42
C LYS A 745 20.89 9.60 6.31
N HIS A 746 21.48 8.87 7.23
CA HIS A 746 22.61 9.29 8.06
C HIS A 746 23.57 8.11 8.18
N ASN A 747 24.61 8.14 7.35
CA ASN A 747 25.49 6.99 7.09
C ASN A 747 24.63 5.76 6.71
N LEU A 748 24.93 4.59 7.28
CA LEU A 748 24.24 3.33 7.00
C LEU A 748 22.91 3.16 7.77
N THR A 749 22.29 4.26 8.18
CA THR A 749 21.06 4.26 8.99
C THR A 749 20.10 5.35 8.51
N THR A 750 18.80 5.20 8.81
CA THR A 750 17.78 6.17 8.36
C THR A 750 17.04 6.84 9.52
N ARG A 751 16.43 7.99 9.22
CA ARG A 751 15.73 8.87 10.15
C ARG A 751 14.46 9.38 9.50
N TYR A 752 13.42 9.53 10.30
CA TYR A 752 12.22 10.24 9.90
C TYR A 752 12.27 11.66 10.46
N LEU A 753 12.10 12.64 9.58
CA LEU A 753 11.81 14.02 9.93
C LEU A 753 10.32 14.12 10.24
N LEU A 754 9.98 14.50 11.46
CA LEU A 754 8.61 14.70 11.92
C LEU A 754 8.07 16.06 11.47
N SER A 755 6.75 16.24 11.52
CA SER A 755 6.11 17.54 11.26
C SER A 755 6.60 18.67 12.18
N SER A 756 7.20 18.34 13.33
CA SER A 756 7.86 19.27 14.25
C SER A 756 9.21 19.81 13.79
N GLY A 757 9.75 19.35 12.65
CA GLY A 757 11.11 19.69 12.20
C GLY A 757 12.21 18.86 12.88
N HIS A 758 11.86 17.96 13.79
CA HIS A 758 12.79 17.11 14.53
C HIS A 758 12.89 15.69 13.96
N TYR A 759 13.94 14.97 14.32
CA TYR A 759 14.24 13.62 13.84
C TYR A 759 13.92 12.51 14.84
N ILE A 760 13.47 11.38 14.29
CA ILE A 760 13.28 10.12 15.00
C ILE A 760 13.95 8.97 14.21
N THR A 761 14.28 7.87 14.87
CA THR A 761 14.94 6.72 14.23
C THR A 761 14.06 6.00 13.19
N GLY A 762 14.66 5.60 12.06
CA GLY A 762 14.04 4.73 11.06
C GLY A 762 14.12 3.23 11.37
N ASN A 763 14.54 2.86 12.59
CA ASN A 763 14.71 1.46 12.99
C ASN A 763 13.36 0.73 13.13
N ARG A 764 13.14 -0.28 12.30
CA ARG A 764 11.92 -1.11 12.20
C ARG A 764 11.57 -1.86 13.49
N LYS A 765 12.48 -2.04 14.45
CA LYS A 765 12.17 -2.63 15.78
C LYS A 765 11.58 -1.60 16.75
N LEU A 766 11.75 -0.32 16.47
CA LEU A 766 11.37 0.79 17.37
C LEU A 766 10.12 1.52 16.87
N VAL A 767 9.97 1.64 15.54
CA VAL A 767 8.82 2.20 14.84
C VAL A 767 8.29 1.25 13.76
N ILE A 768 7.03 1.43 13.38
CA ILE A 768 6.37 0.71 12.28
C ILE A 768 5.55 1.68 11.43
N ALA A 769 5.57 1.47 10.13
CA ALA A 769 4.77 2.22 9.16
C ALA A 769 3.27 2.07 9.42
N GLY A 770 2.54 3.16 9.17
CA GLY A 770 1.09 3.22 9.27
C GLY A 770 0.55 3.23 10.70
N ASN A 771 -0.78 3.06 10.79
CA ASN A 771 -1.54 3.10 12.02
C ASN A 771 -1.61 1.69 12.63
N GLN A 772 -1.04 1.50 13.83
CA GLN A 772 -1.15 0.24 14.56
C GLN A 772 -1.98 0.44 15.82
N LYS A 773 -3.18 -0.17 15.85
CA LYS A 773 -4.09 -0.12 17.00
C LYS A 773 -3.38 -0.70 18.25
N GLN A 774 -3.48 0.01 19.37
CA GLN A 774 -2.85 -0.38 20.63
C GLN A 774 -3.90 -0.61 21.71
N PRO A 775 -3.80 -1.70 22.49
CA PRO A 775 -4.68 -1.90 23.63
C PRO A 775 -4.40 -0.86 24.71
N LYS A 776 -5.42 -0.05 25.01
CA LYS A 776 -5.48 0.90 26.13
C LYS A 776 -6.22 0.28 27.31
N GLN A 777 -7.21 -0.59 27.06
CA GLN A 777 -7.96 -1.31 28.10
C GLN A 777 -8.24 -2.76 27.70
N ILE A 778 -8.25 -3.63 28.70
CA ILE A 778 -8.64 -5.04 28.57
C ILE A 778 -9.70 -5.42 29.61
N LYS A 779 -10.61 -6.32 29.25
CA LYS A 779 -11.57 -6.99 30.17
C LYS A 779 -11.12 -8.43 30.41
N VAL A 780 -11.08 -8.86 31.66
CA VAL A 780 -10.66 -10.22 32.06
C VAL A 780 -11.78 -11.22 31.77
N LYS A 781 -11.53 -12.25 30.95
CA LYS A 781 -12.51 -13.29 30.53
C LYS A 781 -12.55 -14.50 31.49
N LYS A 782 -11.40 -14.89 32.03
CA LYS A 782 -11.22 -15.95 33.03
C LYS A 782 -10.31 -15.40 34.13
N ALA A 783 -10.42 -15.87 35.36
CA ALA A 783 -9.59 -15.38 36.46
C ALA A 783 -8.09 -15.51 36.14
N ILE A 784 -7.28 -14.51 36.51
CA ILE A 784 -5.84 -14.44 36.22
C ILE A 784 -5.05 -13.90 37.40
N TYR A 785 -3.74 -14.10 37.38
CA TYR A 785 -2.81 -13.46 38.30
C TYR A 785 -2.10 -12.27 37.64
N ARG A 786 -1.83 -11.24 38.44
CA ARG A 786 -0.85 -10.19 38.18
C ARG A 786 0.52 -10.64 38.70
N TYR A 787 1.57 -10.29 37.97
CA TYR A 787 2.95 -10.68 38.26
C TYR A 787 3.89 -9.47 38.35
N ASN A 788 5.04 -9.65 38.99
CA ASN A 788 6.05 -8.58 39.14
C ASN A 788 6.71 -8.14 37.82
N ASN A 789 6.94 -9.06 36.87
CA ASN A 789 7.61 -8.78 35.59
C ASN A 789 6.97 -9.56 34.42
N ALA A 790 7.38 -9.26 33.19
CA ALA A 790 6.86 -9.92 31.98
C ALA A 790 7.17 -11.44 31.90
N ASN A 791 8.20 -11.92 32.61
CA ASN A 791 8.53 -13.34 32.71
C ASN A 791 7.66 -14.10 33.72
N PHE A 792 6.80 -13.40 34.48
CA PHE A 792 5.91 -13.98 35.50
C PHE A 792 6.62 -14.62 36.71
N SER A 793 7.79 -14.10 37.10
CA SER A 793 8.60 -14.72 38.17
C SER A 793 7.96 -14.79 39.56
N LYS A 794 7.07 -13.86 39.92
CA LYS A 794 6.34 -13.86 41.21
C LYS A 794 4.91 -13.37 41.01
N ARG A 795 3.92 -14.13 41.50
CA ARG A 795 2.51 -13.71 41.59
C ARG A 795 2.38 -12.59 42.63
N THR A 796 1.59 -11.55 42.35
CA THR A 796 1.44 -10.37 43.22
C THR A 796 -0.01 -10.02 43.57
N LYS A 797 -1.00 -10.44 42.76
CA LYS A 797 -2.43 -10.25 43.06
C LYS A 797 -3.27 -11.20 42.19
N HIS A 798 -4.33 -11.77 42.75
CA HIS A 798 -5.37 -12.45 41.97
C HIS A 798 -6.39 -11.44 41.41
N ILE A 799 -6.85 -11.64 40.18
CA ILE A 799 -7.78 -10.75 39.47
C ILE A 799 -8.96 -11.58 38.96
N LYS A 800 -10.17 -11.21 39.39
CA LYS A 800 -11.43 -11.90 39.06
C LYS A 800 -11.83 -11.72 37.58
N LYS A 801 -12.70 -12.61 37.09
CA LYS A 801 -13.41 -12.44 35.80
C LYS A 801 -14.18 -11.11 35.80
N GLY A 802 -14.31 -10.49 34.63
CA GLY A 802 -15.05 -9.24 34.44
C GLY A 802 -14.25 -7.97 34.70
N THR A 803 -13.18 -8.00 35.51
CA THR A 803 -12.37 -6.82 35.84
C THR A 803 -11.80 -6.15 34.57
N VAL A 804 -11.91 -4.82 34.50
CA VAL A 804 -11.29 -3.99 33.46
C VAL A 804 -9.94 -3.46 33.95
N LEU A 805 -8.89 -3.60 33.15
CA LEU A 805 -7.54 -3.13 33.46
C LEU A 805 -7.04 -2.15 32.39
N LYS A 806 -6.48 -1.02 32.82
CA LYS A 806 -5.79 -0.06 31.95
C LYS A 806 -4.40 -0.60 31.61
N VAL A 807 -4.13 -0.74 30.32
CA VAL A 807 -2.83 -1.16 29.77
C VAL A 807 -1.92 0.06 29.65
N LYS A 808 -0.74 0.00 30.27
CA LYS A 808 0.29 1.07 30.21
C LYS A 808 1.20 0.93 29.00
N LYS A 809 1.55 -0.32 28.66
CA LYS A 809 2.36 -0.76 27.52
C LYS A 809 2.20 -2.27 27.34
N TRP A 810 2.65 -2.82 26.22
CA TRP A 810 2.89 -4.25 26.04
C TRP A 810 4.35 -4.54 25.71
N GLU A 811 4.79 -5.72 26.13
CA GLU A 811 6.10 -6.28 25.80
C GLU A 811 5.98 -7.81 25.75
N TYR A 812 7.11 -8.52 25.63
CA TYR A 812 7.13 -9.99 25.53
C TYR A 812 8.06 -10.57 26.58
N SER A 813 7.69 -11.73 27.13
CA SER A 813 8.58 -12.51 28.00
C SER A 813 9.83 -12.98 27.25
N HIS A 814 10.90 -13.28 27.98
CA HIS A 814 12.17 -13.78 27.43
C HIS A 814 12.73 -12.94 26.26
N PRO A 815 12.81 -11.59 26.38
CA PRO A 815 13.15 -10.72 25.26
C PRO A 815 14.53 -11.02 24.67
N TYR A 816 15.48 -11.44 25.50
CA TYR A 816 16.88 -11.68 25.13
C TYR A 816 17.24 -13.17 24.93
N SER A 817 16.31 -14.10 25.17
CA SER A 817 16.57 -15.54 24.95
C SER A 817 16.83 -15.83 23.46
N THR A 818 17.85 -16.62 23.13
CA THR A 818 18.12 -17.06 21.75
C THR A 818 17.26 -18.26 21.32
N THR A 819 16.57 -18.93 22.24
CA THR A 819 15.84 -20.20 21.99
C THR A 819 14.32 -20.05 22.08
N THR A 820 13.81 -19.08 22.84
CA THR A 820 12.37 -18.95 23.16
C THR A 820 11.71 -17.81 22.37
N PHE A 821 10.55 -18.01 21.75
CA PHE A 821 9.82 -16.93 21.04
C PHE A 821 9.43 -15.77 21.97
N GLY A 822 8.85 -16.09 23.14
CA GLY A 822 8.36 -15.14 24.13
C GLY A 822 6.87 -14.81 23.97
N ALA A 823 6.11 -14.83 25.07
CA ALA A 823 4.68 -14.56 25.05
C ALA A 823 4.38 -13.08 25.29
N LYS A 824 3.39 -12.50 24.59
CA LYS A 824 2.97 -11.10 24.80
C LYS A 824 2.39 -10.91 26.21
N ARG A 825 2.67 -9.76 26.81
CA ARG A 825 2.26 -9.36 28.17
C ARG A 825 1.80 -7.91 28.18
N TYR A 826 0.81 -7.62 29.01
CA TYR A 826 0.35 -6.26 29.28
C TYR A 826 0.91 -5.78 30.61
N ALA A 827 1.59 -4.63 30.60
CA ALA A 827 1.91 -3.91 31.82
C ALA A 827 0.68 -3.14 32.29
N VAL A 828 0.28 -3.33 33.54
CA VAL A 828 -0.87 -2.70 34.20
C VAL A 828 -0.40 -2.02 35.50
N THR A 829 -1.30 -1.41 36.26
CA THR A 829 -0.92 -0.85 37.57
C THR A 829 -0.50 -1.96 38.54
N GLY A 830 0.72 -1.84 39.08
CA GLY A 830 1.32 -2.78 40.04
C GLY A 830 1.82 -4.11 39.46
N GLY A 831 2.00 -4.23 38.14
CA GLY A 831 2.63 -5.42 37.55
C GLY A 831 2.22 -5.75 36.11
N TYR A 832 2.30 -7.02 35.76
CA TYR A 832 2.05 -7.55 34.42
C TYR A 832 0.95 -8.61 34.44
N VAL A 833 0.16 -8.68 33.37
CA VAL A 833 -0.87 -9.70 33.14
C VAL A 833 -0.74 -10.34 31.77
N THR A 834 -1.43 -11.45 31.54
CA THR A 834 -1.38 -12.18 30.27
C THR A 834 -2.06 -11.37 29.16
N ALA A 835 -1.52 -11.46 27.94
CA ALA A 835 -2.14 -10.91 26.75
C ALA A 835 -2.86 -11.97 25.90
N ASN A 836 -3.03 -13.19 26.42
CA ASN A 836 -3.68 -14.29 25.72
C ASN A 836 -5.21 -14.07 25.63
N SER A 837 -5.77 -14.12 24.42
CA SER A 837 -7.19 -13.88 24.09
C SER A 837 -8.17 -14.87 24.72
N LYS A 838 -7.71 -16.05 25.17
CA LYS A 838 -8.50 -17.00 25.97
C LYS A 838 -8.80 -16.45 27.38
N TYR A 839 -7.96 -15.54 27.90
CA TYR A 839 -8.02 -15.00 29.26
C TYR A 839 -8.41 -13.52 29.34
N VAL A 840 -8.15 -12.72 28.30
CA VAL A 840 -8.47 -11.27 28.27
C VAL A 840 -9.00 -10.85 26.89
N LYS A 841 -9.95 -9.90 26.84
CA LYS A 841 -10.45 -9.23 25.61
C LYS A 841 -9.95 -7.79 25.59
N ILE A 842 -9.45 -7.29 24.46
CA ILE A 842 -9.18 -5.86 24.28
C ILE A 842 -10.52 -5.14 24.11
N ILE A 843 -10.73 -4.03 24.81
CA ILE A 843 -11.97 -3.25 24.75
C ILE A 843 -11.77 -1.77 24.36
N LYS A 844 -10.52 -1.29 24.34
CA LYS A 844 -10.12 0.07 23.91
C LYS A 844 -8.63 0.12 23.61
#